data_AF-A0A935WIH5-F1
#
_entry.id   AF-A0A935WIH5-F1
#
_cell.length_a   1.000
_cell.length_b   1.000
_cell.length_c   1.000
_cell.angle_alpha   90.00
_cell.angle_beta   90.00
_cell.angle_gamma   90.00
#
_symmetry.space_group_name_H-M   'P 1'
#
loop_
_entity.id
_entity.type
_entity.pdbx_description
1 polymer ?
#
loop_
_entity_poly.entity_id
_entity_poly.type
_entity_poly.pdbx_seq_one_letter_code
_entity_poly.pdbx_strand_id
1 'polypeptide(L)'
;MPAVLAKVSGDNQSATVGTGLAAVPTVRVEDQNGDPIAGVLVSFQVANGSGSVTGSAATTNASGIAAVGSWTMPTTAGSVQLAASVADLPAVIFSATATAGAPAALAFTAGPAVNAQAGVALVAQPAVRLEDLFGNPVPQAGVTVTATISAGGGSLTGATAQTNASGVAAFTTLTINGTPGARTLEFGASGVTPLSSPSIALTAGPAASVAAVGSTTLSGAVATQQLNVAMVLVQDGSGNPLPGVTVTYAVTAGGGTLLGATTQTDTQGQAQLGGWTPGTVAGVLNTVTATVTGLAPVTFSLTPVAQAPGWFAFVTPPPGVATTGAPLTTQPVLQTVDVYGNLAPLAGLQVAAGVFSGAGTVTAGGSAVTDANGIATFSGLTITGAPGPHVLGFGAAGFLQLNSGTIALNGGPPTTIAAGQGDGQTGDAGVALGLQPQVVVTDAQGNGVAGVAVTFAVTGGGGSVAGGNAITDADGVAGPASWTLGTTPGANTMTATAAGLAGSPVSFTATGVPGPAANLSLVTPPSAAAVNGVALATQPVVQLVDQFGNATPQAAVAVTADWLRGGTVLSGSAAAQTDAQGTATFGGITITDLVGSYTMTFSASGLQSISAPAISLSAGAATTIAASAGDNQSATVGTAVAVAPAVLVTDQSGNPVSGVAVDFAVASGGGSVTGASATSDASGIATVGSWTLGPAAGANTLEATSAGLTGSPVTFTATGAAVVTSQFTIDVVYLAGATPAQQAAFDAAKARWESIITGDLADVTVPPFSPPFTTTDCGASTSQPITGTVDDVRIYVELVPIDGTGNVLGSAGPCDLRSSGTRLPYVGIMKFDTADLATLEANGRLADVILHEMAHVLGYGVLWEPIPGFWPSNFLTGSCPLNTPAFTGAGSVAAYTGLNGGGGATSVPVEDSGTCNGSSGDGTRDSHWEESVFQSEVMTGFISGTVRPLSATTIRSIEDLGYVVDVSKADPFDIGTQPTLVRPGPVVQLQGDVLALPVWRVDPVTGRRKSQYSRP
;
A
#
# COMPACT_ATOMS: atom_id res chain seq x y z
N MET A 1 35.88 -91.88 -37.69
CA MET A 1 35.68 -92.02 -36.22
C MET A 1 34.24 -91.64 -35.89
N PRO A 2 33.63 -92.19 -34.82
CA PRO A 2 32.24 -91.91 -34.44
C PRO A 2 31.98 -90.42 -34.23
N ALA A 3 30.84 -89.94 -34.72
CA ALA A 3 30.43 -88.54 -34.63
C ALA A 3 28.96 -88.34 -34.20
N VAL A 4 28.07 -89.31 -34.43
CA VAL A 4 26.62 -89.16 -34.14
C VAL A 4 26.00 -90.43 -33.54
N LEU A 5 25.08 -90.27 -32.56
CA LEU A 5 24.19 -91.31 -32.00
C LEU A 5 22.72 -90.85 -32.09
N ALA A 6 21.81 -91.65 -32.67
CA ALA A 6 20.41 -91.26 -32.92
C ALA A 6 19.37 -92.35 -32.55
N LYS A 7 18.15 -91.97 -32.12
CA LYS A 7 17.04 -92.90 -31.78
C LYS A 7 16.35 -93.52 -32.99
N VAL A 8 15.73 -94.69 -32.76
CA VAL A 8 14.97 -95.43 -33.77
C VAL A 8 13.52 -95.75 -33.34
N SER A 9 13.24 -96.29 -32.14
CA SER A 9 11.88 -96.69 -31.70
C SER A 9 11.73 -96.74 -30.17
N GLY A 10 10.49 -96.75 -29.63
CA GLY A 10 10.18 -97.12 -28.23
C GLY A 10 9.78 -96.02 -27.24
N ASP A 11 9.26 -94.87 -27.68
CA ASP A 11 8.98 -93.68 -26.84
C ASP A 11 7.46 -93.40 -26.66
N ASN A 12 7.06 -92.73 -25.56
CA ASN A 12 5.70 -92.22 -25.23
C ASN A 12 4.54 -93.24 -25.12
N GLN A 13 4.48 -94.09 -24.07
CA GLN A 13 3.42 -95.13 -23.86
C GLN A 13 2.71 -95.11 -22.48
N SER A 14 1.65 -95.91 -22.23
CA SER A 14 0.96 -95.99 -20.91
C SER A 14 0.38 -97.38 -20.55
N ALA A 15 0.20 -97.68 -19.25
CA ALA A 15 -0.40 -98.93 -18.72
C ALA A 15 -0.86 -98.87 -17.24
N THR A 16 -1.93 -99.57 -16.82
CA THR A 16 -2.44 -99.62 -15.42
C THR A 16 -1.34 -99.99 -14.42
N VAL A 17 -1.42 -99.42 -13.21
CA VAL A 17 -0.41 -99.60 -12.17
C VAL A 17 -0.03 -101.08 -11.97
N GLY A 18 1.27 -101.38 -12.07
CA GLY A 18 1.86 -102.72 -11.92
C GLY A 18 2.07 -103.58 -13.18
N THR A 19 2.04 -103.03 -14.42
CA THR A 19 2.10 -103.81 -15.70
C THR A 19 3.14 -103.30 -16.74
N GLY A 20 3.53 -104.10 -17.77
CA GLY A 20 4.64 -103.85 -18.74
C GLY A 20 4.32 -103.01 -20.01
N LEU A 21 5.32 -102.38 -20.66
CA LEU A 21 5.18 -101.61 -21.93
C LEU A 21 5.14 -102.49 -23.19
N ALA A 22 4.57 -101.95 -24.28
CA ALA A 22 4.29 -102.70 -25.52
C ALA A 22 5.42 -102.71 -26.58
N ALA A 23 6.24 -101.65 -26.74
CA ALA A 23 7.37 -101.60 -27.70
C ALA A 23 8.70 -101.08 -27.09
N VAL A 24 9.86 -101.58 -27.55
CA VAL A 24 11.17 -101.38 -26.88
C VAL A 24 12.10 -100.29 -27.50
N PRO A 25 12.88 -99.57 -26.66
CA PRO A 25 13.87 -98.55 -27.07
C PRO A 25 15.11 -98.98 -27.93
N THR A 26 15.44 -98.26 -29.02
CA THR A 26 16.53 -98.58 -30.00
C THR A 26 17.29 -97.35 -30.58
N VAL A 27 18.59 -97.45 -30.99
CA VAL A 27 19.48 -96.35 -31.52
C VAL A 27 20.50 -96.74 -32.66
N ARG A 28 21.16 -95.78 -33.36
CA ARG A 28 22.21 -95.94 -34.44
C ARG A 28 23.43 -95.00 -34.31
N VAL A 29 24.65 -95.43 -34.69
CA VAL A 29 25.94 -94.68 -34.67
C VAL A 29 26.58 -94.50 -36.06
N GLU A 30 27.07 -93.28 -36.35
CA GLU A 30 27.63 -92.85 -37.65
C GLU A 30 28.90 -92.00 -37.50
N ASP A 31 29.70 -91.88 -38.57
CA ASP A 31 30.90 -91.05 -38.68
C ASP A 31 30.63 -89.62 -39.18
N GLN A 32 31.67 -88.77 -39.28
CA GLN A 32 31.53 -87.35 -39.64
C GLN A 32 31.02 -87.11 -41.08
N ASN A 33 31.13 -88.09 -41.96
CA ASN A 33 30.60 -88.04 -43.32
C ASN A 33 29.20 -88.68 -43.41
N GLY A 34 28.70 -89.22 -42.30
CA GLY A 34 27.42 -89.92 -42.22
C GLY A 34 27.53 -91.42 -42.52
N ASP A 35 28.73 -91.97 -42.63
CA ASP A 35 28.91 -93.40 -42.87
C ASP A 35 28.74 -94.18 -41.55
N PRO A 36 27.96 -95.27 -41.53
CA PRO A 36 27.74 -96.04 -40.32
C PRO A 36 29.05 -96.61 -39.77
N ILE A 37 29.19 -96.55 -38.45
CA ILE A 37 30.34 -97.17 -37.78
C ILE A 37 29.92 -98.44 -37.09
N ALA A 38 30.48 -99.53 -37.59
CA ALA A 38 30.36 -100.85 -36.99
C ALA A 38 31.29 -100.98 -35.78
N GLY A 39 30.84 -101.76 -34.78
CA GLY A 39 31.65 -102.15 -33.63
C GLY A 39 31.70 -101.14 -32.47
N VAL A 40 30.81 -100.14 -32.43
CA VAL A 40 30.75 -99.12 -31.36
C VAL A 40 29.82 -99.58 -30.24
N LEU A 41 30.24 -99.52 -28.97
CA LEU A 41 29.41 -99.93 -27.83
C LEU A 41 28.41 -98.84 -27.39
N VAL A 42 27.12 -99.19 -27.27
CA VAL A 42 26.01 -98.35 -26.77
C VAL A 42 25.48 -98.88 -25.42
N SER A 43 25.13 -98.03 -24.44
CA SER A 43 24.57 -98.40 -23.12
C SER A 43 23.19 -97.77 -22.81
N PHE A 44 22.27 -98.47 -22.10
CA PHE A 44 20.89 -98.05 -21.73
C PHE A 44 20.57 -98.08 -20.21
N GLN A 45 19.83 -97.09 -19.67
CA GLN A 45 19.48 -96.99 -18.22
C GLN A 45 18.21 -96.14 -17.90
N VAL A 46 17.38 -96.50 -16.90
CA VAL A 46 16.16 -95.73 -16.49
C VAL A 46 16.55 -94.36 -15.95
N ALA A 47 15.92 -93.32 -16.49
CA ALA A 47 16.25 -91.92 -16.25
C ALA A 47 15.28 -91.22 -15.28
N ASN A 48 14.00 -91.60 -15.25
CA ASN A 48 13.02 -91.03 -14.31
C ASN A 48 11.93 -92.04 -13.95
N GLY A 49 11.55 -92.05 -12.67
CA GLY A 49 10.51 -92.92 -12.14
C GLY A 49 11.01 -94.32 -11.79
N SER A 50 10.09 -95.10 -11.24
CA SER A 50 10.33 -96.50 -10.87
C SER A 50 9.76 -97.41 -11.95
N GLY A 51 10.65 -98.25 -12.49
CA GLY A 51 10.36 -99.22 -13.54
C GLY A 51 11.65 -99.98 -13.86
N SER A 52 11.55 -101.18 -14.38
CA SER A 52 12.72 -102.07 -14.56
C SER A 52 13.01 -102.36 -16.04
N VAL A 53 14.29 -102.40 -16.45
CA VAL A 53 14.72 -102.77 -17.83
C VAL A 53 15.73 -103.93 -17.91
N THR A 54 15.86 -104.57 -19.09
CA THR A 54 16.80 -105.70 -19.36
C THR A 54 17.72 -105.43 -20.59
N GLY A 55 18.99 -105.89 -20.61
CA GLY A 55 19.93 -105.77 -21.75
C GLY A 55 20.64 -104.41 -21.91
N SER A 56 21.36 -103.94 -20.87
CA SER A 56 21.79 -102.54 -20.72
C SER A 56 22.99 -102.07 -21.56
N ALA A 57 23.61 -102.90 -22.41
CA ALA A 57 24.59 -102.44 -23.40
C ALA A 57 24.67 -103.36 -24.63
N ALA A 58 24.94 -102.79 -25.82
CA ALA A 58 25.01 -103.49 -27.09
C ALA A 58 25.97 -102.79 -28.08
N THR A 59 26.82 -103.54 -28.79
CA THR A 59 27.70 -103.01 -29.85
C THR A 59 26.99 -102.88 -31.18
N THR A 60 27.29 -101.82 -31.92
CA THR A 60 26.69 -101.53 -33.21
C THR A 60 27.09 -102.53 -34.29
N ASN A 61 26.14 -102.92 -35.13
CA ASN A 61 26.37 -103.81 -36.27
C ASN A 61 26.97 -103.07 -37.50
N ALA A 62 27.14 -103.76 -38.64
CA ALA A 62 27.68 -103.18 -39.88
C ALA A 62 26.95 -101.91 -40.38
N SER A 63 25.69 -101.70 -39.95
CA SER A 63 24.88 -100.52 -40.26
C SER A 63 24.84 -99.50 -39.11
N GLY A 64 25.52 -99.74 -37.99
CA GLY A 64 25.60 -98.82 -36.86
C GLY A 64 24.53 -98.98 -35.76
N ILE A 65 23.67 -100.02 -35.71
CA ILE A 65 22.46 -100.06 -34.83
C ILE A 65 22.66 -100.83 -33.49
N ALA A 66 21.99 -100.42 -32.39
CA ALA A 66 21.88 -101.11 -31.07
C ALA A 66 20.52 -100.87 -30.31
N ALA A 67 20.00 -101.82 -29.49
CA ALA A 67 18.67 -101.77 -28.81
C ALA A 67 18.63 -102.36 -27.37
N VAL A 68 17.60 -102.03 -26.55
CA VAL A 68 17.31 -102.57 -25.19
C VAL A 68 16.24 -103.68 -25.16
N GLY A 69 16.17 -104.46 -24.07
CA GLY A 69 15.29 -105.64 -23.92
C GLY A 69 13.82 -105.42 -23.52
N SER A 70 13.47 -104.68 -22.45
CA SER A 70 12.06 -104.44 -21.98
C SER A 70 11.92 -103.32 -20.92
N TRP A 71 10.69 -102.88 -20.56
CA TRP A 71 10.38 -101.86 -19.50
C TRP A 71 8.94 -101.95 -18.84
N THR A 72 8.77 -101.86 -17.49
CA THR A 72 7.48 -102.06 -16.70
C THR A 72 7.06 -100.90 -15.75
N MET A 73 5.74 -100.63 -15.53
CA MET A 73 5.10 -99.54 -14.71
C MET A 73 4.95 -99.80 -13.17
N PRO A 74 4.84 -98.75 -12.31
CA PRO A 74 4.73 -98.84 -10.84
C PRO A 74 3.31 -99.04 -10.26
N THR A 75 3.16 -99.28 -8.95
CA THR A 75 1.86 -99.44 -8.22
C THR A 75 1.14 -98.13 -7.89
N THR A 76 1.80 -97.00 -8.09
CA THR A 76 1.22 -95.66 -7.95
C THR A 76 0.95 -95.11 -9.34
N ALA A 77 -0.23 -94.52 -9.56
CA ALA A 77 -0.56 -93.93 -10.85
C ALA A 77 0.32 -92.69 -11.15
N GLY A 78 0.97 -92.59 -12.33
CA GLY A 78 1.91 -91.50 -12.72
C GLY A 78 2.90 -91.81 -13.89
N SER A 79 3.79 -90.89 -14.31
CA SER A 79 4.71 -90.99 -15.50
C SER A 79 6.19 -91.40 -15.22
N VAL A 80 6.95 -91.93 -16.22
CA VAL A 80 8.33 -92.53 -16.15
C VAL A 80 9.24 -92.36 -17.44
N GLN A 81 10.60 -92.46 -17.42
CA GLN A 81 11.61 -92.26 -18.55
C GLN A 81 12.90 -93.19 -18.61
N LEU A 82 13.58 -93.40 -19.78
CA LEU A 82 14.78 -94.27 -20.06
C LEU A 82 15.88 -93.69 -21.03
N ALA A 83 17.20 -93.77 -20.77
CA ALA A 83 18.32 -93.21 -21.58
C ALA A 83 19.19 -94.22 -22.39
N ALA A 84 19.86 -93.81 -23.48
CA ALA A 84 20.82 -94.58 -24.32
C ALA A 84 22.09 -93.77 -24.74
N SER A 85 23.32 -94.32 -24.72
CA SER A 85 24.60 -93.55 -24.81
C SER A 85 25.81 -94.27 -25.45
N VAL A 86 26.76 -93.53 -26.04
CA VAL A 86 28.05 -94.01 -26.62
C VAL A 86 29.21 -93.13 -26.11
N ALA A 87 30.41 -93.70 -25.93
CA ALA A 87 31.58 -92.96 -25.45
C ALA A 87 31.89 -91.75 -26.34
N ASP A 88 32.10 -90.60 -25.70
CA ASP A 88 32.37 -89.30 -26.31
C ASP A 88 31.25 -88.75 -27.23
N LEU A 89 30.03 -89.33 -27.18
CA LEU A 89 28.82 -88.80 -27.83
C LEU A 89 27.67 -88.55 -26.82
N PRO A 90 26.81 -87.54 -27.05
CA PRO A 90 25.62 -87.30 -26.22
C PRO A 90 24.59 -88.44 -26.22
N ALA A 91 23.91 -88.64 -25.09
CA ALA A 91 22.87 -89.66 -24.89
C ALA A 91 21.45 -89.24 -25.37
N VAL A 92 20.54 -90.20 -25.56
CA VAL A 92 19.13 -90.01 -26.02
C VAL A 92 18.09 -90.71 -25.09
N ILE A 93 16.90 -90.10 -24.82
CA ILE A 93 15.92 -90.49 -23.72
C ILE A 93 14.47 -90.85 -24.17
N PHE A 94 13.82 -91.91 -23.66
CA PHE A 94 12.43 -92.42 -23.91
C PHE A 94 11.44 -92.25 -22.69
N SER A 95 10.09 -92.33 -22.82
CA SER A 95 9.05 -91.98 -21.79
C SER A 95 7.69 -92.80 -21.74
N ALA A 96 6.96 -92.91 -20.58
CA ALA A 96 5.63 -93.60 -20.36
C ALA A 96 4.74 -93.25 -19.08
N THR A 97 3.47 -93.75 -18.86
CA THR A 97 2.48 -93.43 -17.72
C THR A 97 1.56 -94.56 -17.13
N ALA A 98 1.15 -94.52 -15.82
CA ALA A 98 0.27 -95.49 -15.09
C ALA A 98 -1.05 -95.00 -14.41
N THR A 99 -2.12 -95.83 -14.25
CA THR A 99 -3.53 -95.48 -13.80
C THR A 99 -4.19 -96.41 -12.72
N ALA A 100 -5.21 -95.95 -11.93
CA ALA A 100 -5.83 -96.58 -10.70
C ALA A 100 -7.03 -97.58 -10.88
N GLY A 101 -7.51 -98.25 -9.79
CA GLY A 101 -8.54 -99.33 -9.76
C GLY A 101 -9.99 -98.94 -9.33
N ALA A 102 -10.86 -99.91 -8.96
CA ALA A 102 -12.31 -99.76 -8.66
C ALA A 102 -12.69 -99.64 -7.15
N PRO A 103 -13.85 -99.05 -6.74
CA PRO A 103 -14.11 -98.61 -5.35
C PRO A 103 -14.60 -99.68 -4.35
N ALA A 104 -14.28 -99.49 -3.06
CA ALA A 104 -14.52 -100.44 -1.97
C ALA A 104 -14.93 -99.82 -0.59
N ALA A 105 -14.59 -98.56 -0.26
CA ALA A 105 -14.86 -97.95 1.06
C ALA A 105 -15.33 -96.48 1.01
N LEU A 106 -15.98 -96.00 2.08
CA LEU A 106 -16.30 -94.59 2.33
C LEU A 106 -15.33 -93.98 3.35
N ALA A 107 -14.93 -92.73 3.12
CA ALA A 107 -14.16 -91.94 4.08
C ALA A 107 -14.71 -90.52 4.18
N PHE A 108 -14.74 -89.93 5.38
CA PHE A 108 -15.12 -88.53 5.53
C PHE A 108 -14.16 -87.62 4.77
N THR A 109 -14.74 -86.68 4.01
CA THR A 109 -14.07 -85.47 3.57
C THR A 109 -14.44 -84.28 4.47
N ALA A 110 -15.58 -84.35 5.18
CA ALA A 110 -15.97 -83.45 6.28
C ALA A 110 -16.99 -84.14 7.23
N GLY A 111 -16.91 -83.92 8.56
CA GLY A 111 -17.86 -84.48 9.56
C GLY A 111 -18.91 -83.48 10.06
N PRO A 112 -19.99 -83.90 10.75
CA PRO A 112 -21.02 -83.00 11.27
C PRO A 112 -20.59 -82.24 12.53
N ALA A 113 -21.24 -81.11 12.83
CA ALA A 113 -21.01 -80.33 14.06
C ALA A 113 -21.34 -81.11 15.35
N VAL A 114 -20.56 -80.89 16.42
CA VAL A 114 -20.74 -81.54 17.74
C VAL A 114 -21.67 -80.78 18.70
N ASN A 115 -22.19 -79.62 18.31
CA ASN A 115 -23.15 -78.83 19.09
C ASN A 115 -24.28 -78.33 18.17
N ALA A 116 -25.50 -78.29 18.71
CA ALA A 116 -26.70 -77.85 18.02
C ALA A 116 -27.63 -77.05 18.97
N GLN A 117 -28.45 -76.18 18.40
CA GLN A 117 -29.58 -75.55 19.08
C GLN A 117 -30.87 -76.15 18.52
N ALA A 118 -31.84 -76.44 19.39
CA ALA A 118 -33.12 -76.97 18.97
C ALA A 118 -33.77 -76.02 17.95
N GLY A 119 -34.14 -76.55 16.78
CA GLY A 119 -34.75 -75.75 15.71
C GLY A 119 -33.78 -75.06 14.75
N VAL A 120 -32.46 -75.25 14.90
CA VAL A 120 -31.43 -74.58 14.09
C VAL A 120 -30.58 -75.61 13.32
N ALA A 121 -30.35 -75.36 12.01
CA ALA A 121 -29.54 -76.25 11.15
C ALA A 121 -28.10 -76.42 11.66
N LEU A 122 -27.52 -77.62 11.44
CA LEU A 122 -26.16 -77.91 11.87
C LEU A 122 -25.17 -76.98 11.16
N VAL A 123 -24.35 -76.31 11.97
CA VAL A 123 -23.41 -75.30 11.49
C VAL A 123 -22.31 -75.88 10.58
N ALA A 124 -21.91 -77.13 10.80
CA ALA A 124 -21.00 -77.88 9.93
C ALA A 124 -21.73 -79.09 9.35
N GLN A 125 -21.82 -79.14 8.02
CA GLN A 125 -22.49 -80.20 7.28
C GLN A 125 -21.49 -81.28 6.81
N PRO A 126 -21.85 -82.58 6.88
CA PRO A 126 -20.96 -83.70 6.57
C PRO A 126 -20.77 -83.98 5.05
N ALA A 127 -19.63 -84.55 4.65
CA ALA A 127 -19.33 -85.04 3.29
C ALA A 127 -18.40 -86.28 3.27
N VAL A 128 -18.55 -87.22 2.32
CA VAL A 128 -17.83 -88.53 2.25
C VAL A 128 -17.35 -88.91 0.83
N ARG A 129 -16.22 -89.61 0.65
CA ARG A 129 -15.61 -90.02 -0.66
C ARG A 129 -15.46 -91.55 -0.85
N LEU A 130 -15.31 -92.00 -2.11
CA LEU A 130 -15.01 -93.38 -2.54
C LEU A 130 -13.50 -93.66 -2.74
N GLU A 131 -13.00 -94.85 -2.33
CA GLU A 131 -11.60 -95.29 -2.48
C GLU A 131 -11.48 -96.74 -2.99
N ASP A 132 -10.39 -97.08 -3.71
CA ASP A 132 -10.08 -98.44 -4.20
C ASP A 132 -9.39 -99.31 -3.14
N LEU A 133 -9.12 -100.57 -3.48
CA LEU A 133 -8.49 -101.53 -2.56
C LEU A 133 -7.09 -101.11 -2.10
N PHE A 134 -6.37 -100.31 -2.88
CA PHE A 134 -5.05 -99.78 -2.54
C PHE A 134 -5.13 -98.38 -1.93
N GLY A 135 -6.34 -97.89 -1.62
CA GLY A 135 -6.57 -96.58 -1.03
C GLY A 135 -6.45 -95.42 -2.03
N ASN A 136 -6.42 -95.71 -3.33
CA ASN A 136 -6.44 -94.64 -4.32
C ASN A 136 -7.87 -94.10 -4.44
N PRO A 137 -8.04 -92.77 -4.54
CA PRO A 137 -9.35 -92.18 -4.81
C PRO A 137 -9.94 -92.73 -6.11
N VAL A 138 -11.20 -93.15 -6.07
CA VAL A 138 -11.88 -93.65 -7.26
C VAL A 138 -12.80 -92.58 -7.82
N PRO A 139 -12.48 -92.03 -9.00
CA PRO A 139 -13.32 -91.03 -9.65
C PRO A 139 -14.59 -91.69 -10.23
N GLN A 140 -15.59 -91.91 -9.39
CA GLN A 140 -16.90 -92.49 -9.75
C GLN A 140 -18.08 -91.63 -9.23
N ALA A 141 -18.82 -91.03 -10.17
CA ALA A 141 -20.02 -90.24 -9.88
C ALA A 141 -21.29 -91.10 -9.72
N GLY A 142 -22.28 -90.57 -9.00
CA GLY A 142 -23.66 -91.06 -9.01
C GLY A 142 -24.05 -92.03 -7.89
N VAL A 143 -23.23 -92.20 -6.84
CA VAL A 143 -23.53 -93.09 -5.70
C VAL A 143 -24.24 -92.32 -4.57
N THR A 144 -25.43 -92.76 -4.13
CA THR A 144 -26.22 -92.10 -3.06
C THR A 144 -25.78 -92.50 -1.64
N VAL A 145 -25.70 -91.51 -0.73
CA VAL A 145 -25.39 -91.62 0.71
C VAL A 145 -26.52 -91.04 1.57
N THR A 146 -27.00 -91.76 2.60
CA THR A 146 -28.12 -91.35 3.49
C THR A 146 -27.68 -91.25 4.96
N ALA A 147 -28.19 -90.24 5.70
CA ALA A 147 -27.94 -90.02 7.14
C ALA A 147 -29.16 -90.37 8.04
N THR A 148 -28.94 -90.95 9.22
CA THR A 148 -30.00 -91.26 10.22
C THR A 148 -29.55 -90.95 11.67
N ILE A 149 -30.49 -90.73 12.62
CA ILE A 149 -30.15 -90.65 14.07
C ILE A 149 -30.06 -92.07 14.63
N SER A 150 -28.89 -92.43 15.15
CA SER A 150 -28.67 -93.71 15.81
C SER A 150 -28.88 -93.67 17.33
N ALA A 151 -28.83 -92.49 17.99
CA ALA A 151 -29.09 -92.32 19.43
C ALA A 151 -29.57 -90.90 19.86
N GLY A 152 -30.37 -90.82 20.94
CA GLY A 152 -30.70 -89.58 21.67
C GLY A 152 -32.08 -88.94 21.40
N GLY A 153 -32.87 -89.46 20.46
CA GLY A 153 -34.26 -89.01 20.20
C GLY A 153 -34.38 -87.67 19.46
N GLY A 154 -35.61 -87.27 19.13
CA GLY A 154 -35.88 -86.10 18.28
C GLY A 154 -36.00 -86.46 16.79
N SER A 155 -35.89 -85.47 15.91
CA SER A 155 -36.07 -85.62 14.47
C SER A 155 -35.00 -84.88 13.65
N LEU A 156 -34.74 -85.39 12.42
CA LEU A 156 -33.89 -84.74 11.41
C LEU A 156 -34.70 -84.20 10.24
N THR A 157 -34.19 -83.13 9.63
CA THR A 157 -34.56 -82.67 8.28
C THR A 157 -33.29 -82.56 7.42
N GLY A 158 -33.34 -82.87 6.11
CA GLY A 158 -32.20 -82.72 5.17
C GLY A 158 -31.18 -83.87 5.06
N ALA A 159 -31.60 -85.14 5.04
CA ALA A 159 -30.76 -86.31 5.37
C ALA A 159 -30.22 -87.21 4.21
N THR A 160 -30.03 -86.74 2.97
CA THR A 160 -29.44 -87.53 1.85
C THR A 160 -28.51 -86.72 0.91
N ALA A 161 -27.51 -87.35 0.24
CA ALA A 161 -26.57 -86.75 -0.74
C ALA A 161 -26.04 -87.74 -1.83
N GLN A 162 -25.45 -87.31 -2.96
CA GLN A 162 -24.87 -88.17 -4.05
C GLN A 162 -23.40 -87.86 -4.39
N THR A 163 -22.61 -88.86 -4.84
CA THR A 163 -21.19 -88.67 -5.21
C THR A 163 -20.97 -87.94 -6.54
N ASN A 164 -19.99 -87.03 -6.57
CA ASN A 164 -19.57 -86.29 -7.77
C ASN A 164 -18.52 -87.06 -8.62
N ALA A 165 -18.01 -86.45 -9.71
CA ALA A 165 -17.01 -87.07 -10.60
C ALA A 165 -15.70 -87.49 -9.93
N SER A 166 -15.38 -86.93 -8.76
CA SER A 166 -14.24 -87.32 -7.93
C SER A 166 -14.60 -88.36 -6.85
N GLY A 167 -15.86 -88.81 -6.81
CA GLY A 167 -16.36 -89.81 -5.86
C GLY A 167 -16.88 -89.27 -4.53
N VAL A 168 -17.20 -87.97 -4.38
CA VAL A 168 -17.56 -87.33 -3.08
C VAL A 168 -19.03 -86.90 -2.97
N ALA A 169 -19.73 -87.24 -1.87
CA ALA A 169 -21.12 -86.84 -1.54
C ALA A 169 -21.19 -85.89 -0.32
N ALA A 170 -21.88 -84.75 -0.42
CA ALA A 170 -21.96 -83.71 0.64
C ALA A 170 -23.40 -83.28 1.02
N PHE A 171 -23.68 -83.12 2.31
CA PHE A 171 -24.96 -82.67 2.88
C PHE A 171 -24.98 -81.14 3.06
N THR A 172 -26.18 -80.52 3.08
CA THR A 172 -26.29 -79.04 3.12
C THR A 172 -27.30 -78.45 4.10
N THR A 173 -28.31 -79.21 4.58
CA THR A 173 -29.42 -78.66 5.37
C THR A 173 -29.80 -79.47 6.62
N LEU A 174 -28.90 -80.35 7.08
CA LEU A 174 -29.19 -81.25 8.17
C LEU A 174 -29.46 -80.49 9.49
N THR A 175 -30.63 -80.69 10.14
CA THR A 175 -31.08 -79.99 11.37
C THR A 175 -31.58 -80.95 12.44
N ILE A 176 -31.45 -80.61 13.74
CA ILE A 176 -31.92 -81.41 14.88
C ILE A 176 -33.00 -80.64 15.69
N ASN A 177 -34.13 -81.29 16.00
CA ASN A 177 -35.19 -80.75 16.87
C ASN A 177 -35.41 -81.59 18.13
N GLY A 178 -35.67 -80.95 19.29
CA GLY A 178 -36.02 -81.62 20.55
C GLY A 178 -35.59 -80.85 21.82
N THR A 179 -35.78 -81.45 22.99
CA THR A 179 -35.30 -80.90 24.26
C THR A 179 -33.77 -80.96 24.36
N PRO A 180 -33.14 -80.04 25.10
CA PRO A 180 -31.69 -80.03 25.31
C PRO A 180 -31.12 -81.40 25.73
N GLY A 181 -30.04 -81.88 25.09
CA GLY A 181 -29.39 -83.18 25.32
C GLY A 181 -28.56 -83.74 24.13
N ALA A 182 -27.83 -84.85 24.29
CA ALA A 182 -26.89 -85.39 23.28
C ALA A 182 -27.49 -86.33 22.19
N ARG A 183 -26.94 -86.37 20.96
CA ARG A 183 -27.40 -87.12 19.74
C ARG A 183 -26.25 -87.75 18.91
N THR A 184 -26.47 -88.80 18.09
CA THR A 184 -25.44 -89.42 17.18
C THR A 184 -26.02 -89.83 15.81
N LEU A 185 -25.25 -89.76 14.71
CA LEU A 185 -25.68 -90.01 13.30
C LEU A 185 -24.89 -91.14 12.55
N GLU A 186 -25.46 -91.75 11.49
CA GLU A 186 -24.81 -92.79 10.63
C GLU A 186 -25.01 -92.55 9.10
N PHE A 187 -23.99 -92.82 8.26
CA PHE A 187 -23.96 -92.62 6.79
C PHE A 187 -23.66 -93.91 6.01
N GLY A 188 -24.41 -94.25 4.94
CA GLY A 188 -24.16 -95.47 4.15
C GLY A 188 -24.49 -95.41 2.65
N ALA A 189 -23.85 -96.26 1.84
CA ALA A 189 -24.04 -96.44 0.38
C ALA A 189 -23.97 -97.92 -0.06
N SER A 190 -24.54 -98.29 -1.22
CA SER A 190 -24.62 -99.69 -1.69
C SER A 190 -23.27 -100.25 -2.17
N GLY A 191 -22.91 -101.47 -1.75
CA GLY A 191 -21.66 -102.14 -2.12
C GLY A 191 -20.40 -101.60 -1.44
N VAL A 192 -20.56 -100.64 -0.51
CA VAL A 192 -19.48 -99.93 0.20
C VAL A 192 -19.77 -99.96 1.71
N THR A 193 -18.75 -100.08 2.55
CA THR A 193 -18.92 -100.12 4.02
C THR A 193 -19.42 -98.76 4.60
N PRO A 194 -20.48 -98.73 5.46
CA PRO A 194 -21.00 -97.50 6.10
C PRO A 194 -20.06 -96.84 7.13
N LEU A 195 -20.37 -95.59 7.52
CA LEU A 195 -19.54 -94.69 8.34
C LEU A 195 -20.38 -93.89 9.38
N SER A 196 -20.04 -93.91 10.68
CA SER A 196 -20.79 -93.23 11.77
C SER A 196 -20.19 -91.88 12.21
N SER A 197 -20.99 -90.99 12.82
CA SER A 197 -20.57 -89.68 13.36
C SER A 197 -20.18 -89.71 14.85
N PRO A 198 -19.51 -88.66 15.36
CA PRO A 198 -19.42 -88.35 16.80
C PRO A 198 -20.76 -87.90 17.42
N SER A 199 -20.79 -87.74 18.76
CA SER A 199 -21.95 -87.22 19.51
C SER A 199 -22.13 -85.69 19.40
N ILE A 200 -23.39 -85.22 19.40
CA ILE A 200 -23.84 -83.84 19.13
C ILE A 200 -24.71 -83.34 20.30
N ALA A 201 -24.34 -82.26 21.00
CA ALA A 201 -25.09 -81.71 22.14
C ALA A 201 -26.15 -80.64 21.73
N LEU A 202 -27.42 -80.83 22.12
CA LEU A 202 -28.55 -79.94 21.83
C LEU A 202 -28.85 -78.97 23.01
N THR A 203 -29.12 -77.69 22.75
CA THR A 203 -29.46 -76.64 23.74
C THR A 203 -30.78 -75.92 23.42
N ALA A 204 -31.32 -75.14 24.38
CA ALA A 204 -32.61 -74.41 24.25
C ALA A 204 -32.55 -73.29 23.20
N GLY A 205 -33.71 -72.88 22.69
CA GLY A 205 -33.80 -71.88 21.62
C GLY A 205 -33.78 -70.42 22.13
N PRO A 206 -33.82 -69.43 21.23
CA PRO A 206 -33.92 -68.00 21.57
C PRO A 206 -35.22 -67.61 22.28
N ALA A 207 -35.21 -66.48 23.01
CA ALA A 207 -36.37 -65.93 23.75
C ALA A 207 -37.56 -65.53 22.86
N ALA A 208 -38.77 -65.77 23.36
CA ALA A 208 -40.03 -65.58 22.63
C ALA A 208 -41.17 -64.87 23.40
N SER A 209 -41.18 -64.82 24.75
CA SER A 209 -42.26 -64.15 25.52
C SER A 209 -41.81 -63.56 26.86
N VAL A 210 -42.48 -62.47 27.32
CA VAL A 210 -42.32 -61.83 28.65
C VAL A 210 -43.68 -61.43 29.25
N ALA A 211 -43.90 -61.64 30.55
CA ALA A 211 -45.18 -61.33 31.23
C ALA A 211 -45.01 -60.91 32.71
N ALA A 212 -45.95 -60.13 33.27
CA ALA A 212 -45.94 -59.68 34.68
C ALA A 212 -46.24 -60.82 35.67
N VAL A 213 -45.69 -60.72 36.88
CA VAL A 213 -46.04 -61.56 38.03
C VAL A 213 -46.53 -60.67 39.18
N GLY A 214 -47.85 -60.63 39.44
CA GLY A 214 -48.47 -59.81 40.50
C GLY A 214 -49.28 -58.59 40.00
N SER A 215 -49.57 -57.63 40.91
CA SER A 215 -50.33 -56.40 40.59
C SER A 215 -49.50 -55.38 39.83
N THR A 216 -50.14 -54.66 38.91
CA THR A 216 -49.55 -53.56 38.15
C THR A 216 -49.95 -52.16 38.66
N THR A 217 -50.73 -52.04 39.74
CA THR A 217 -51.12 -50.74 40.35
C THR A 217 -50.75 -50.69 41.84
N LEU A 218 -50.03 -49.64 42.26
CA LEU A 218 -49.42 -49.47 43.59
C LEU A 218 -49.81 -48.14 44.27
N SER A 219 -49.50 -47.98 45.57
CA SER A 219 -49.73 -46.72 46.34
C SER A 219 -48.53 -46.37 47.24
N GLY A 220 -48.23 -45.08 47.44
CA GLY A 220 -47.18 -44.61 48.36
C GLY A 220 -46.99 -43.09 48.45
N ALA A 221 -46.31 -42.60 49.49
CA ALA A 221 -46.02 -41.16 49.69
C ALA A 221 -44.87 -40.69 48.78
N VAL A 222 -44.92 -39.42 48.34
CA VAL A 222 -43.90 -38.81 47.47
C VAL A 222 -42.48 -39.01 48.03
N ALA A 223 -41.54 -39.38 47.15
CA ALA A 223 -40.08 -39.38 47.33
C ALA A 223 -39.44 -40.21 48.47
N THR A 224 -40.19 -40.69 49.47
CA THR A 224 -39.61 -41.35 50.66
C THR A 224 -39.97 -42.82 50.79
N GLN A 225 -40.97 -43.32 50.06
CA GLN A 225 -41.43 -44.70 50.20
C GLN A 225 -40.92 -45.59 49.05
N GLN A 226 -39.98 -46.52 49.34
CA GLN A 226 -39.48 -47.49 48.37
C GLN A 226 -40.39 -48.73 48.29
N LEU A 227 -40.80 -49.13 47.08
CA LEU A 227 -41.69 -50.26 46.78
C LEU A 227 -40.94 -51.37 45.99
N ASN A 228 -41.02 -52.64 46.41
CA ASN A 228 -40.26 -53.75 45.79
C ASN A 228 -41.14 -54.83 45.10
N VAL A 229 -42.27 -54.44 44.50
CA VAL A 229 -43.35 -55.37 44.12
C VAL A 229 -43.54 -55.60 42.61
N ALA A 230 -42.69 -55.05 41.74
CA ALA A 230 -42.78 -55.21 40.27
C ALA A 230 -41.89 -56.37 39.76
N MET A 231 -42.46 -57.39 39.09
CA MET A 231 -41.76 -58.63 38.68
C MET A 231 -42.27 -59.18 37.32
N VAL A 232 -41.41 -59.86 36.53
CA VAL A 232 -41.75 -60.48 35.22
C VAL A 232 -41.16 -61.89 35.01
N LEU A 233 -41.65 -62.67 34.02
CA LEU A 233 -41.22 -64.04 33.61
C LEU A 233 -40.89 -64.12 32.09
N VAL A 234 -39.82 -64.82 31.67
CA VAL A 234 -39.34 -64.95 30.25
C VAL A 234 -39.14 -66.40 29.77
N GLN A 235 -39.56 -66.74 28.53
CA GLN A 235 -39.53 -68.11 27.96
C GLN A 235 -39.13 -68.18 26.46
N ASP A 236 -38.69 -69.36 25.96
CA ASP A 236 -38.41 -69.65 24.53
C ASP A 236 -39.67 -70.06 23.72
N GLY A 237 -39.54 -70.22 22.40
CA GLY A 237 -40.65 -70.57 21.51
C GLY A 237 -41.26 -71.97 21.73
N SER A 238 -40.63 -72.81 22.54
CA SER A 238 -41.12 -74.12 22.97
C SER A 238 -41.65 -74.11 24.42
N GLY A 239 -41.70 -72.94 25.07
CA GLY A 239 -42.22 -72.76 26.43
C GLY A 239 -41.20 -73.02 27.55
N ASN A 240 -39.91 -73.18 27.24
CA ASN A 240 -38.89 -73.41 28.26
C ASN A 240 -38.54 -72.08 28.97
N PRO A 241 -38.45 -72.03 30.32
CA PRO A 241 -38.01 -70.84 31.03
C PRO A 241 -36.56 -70.54 30.67
N LEU A 242 -36.26 -69.26 30.42
CA LEU A 242 -34.94 -68.83 30.01
C LEU A 242 -34.19 -68.16 31.16
N PRO A 243 -33.21 -68.85 31.78
CA PRO A 243 -32.34 -68.23 32.78
C PRO A 243 -31.33 -67.27 32.14
N GLY A 244 -30.95 -66.23 32.89
CA GLY A 244 -29.91 -65.28 32.48
C GLY A 244 -30.34 -64.25 31.43
N VAL A 245 -31.62 -64.19 31.07
CA VAL A 245 -32.14 -63.16 30.15
C VAL A 245 -32.22 -61.83 30.88
N THR A 246 -31.71 -60.78 30.25
CA THR A 246 -31.70 -59.44 30.86
C THR A 246 -33.06 -58.77 30.71
N VAL A 247 -33.63 -58.34 31.83
CA VAL A 247 -34.83 -57.51 31.93
C VAL A 247 -34.44 -56.11 32.37
N THR A 248 -34.88 -55.10 31.63
CA THR A 248 -34.64 -53.69 31.97
C THR A 248 -35.94 -52.99 32.32
N TYR A 249 -36.02 -52.50 33.55
CA TYR A 249 -37.06 -51.62 34.06
C TYR A 249 -36.68 -50.15 33.80
N ALA A 250 -37.65 -49.37 33.34
CA ALA A 250 -37.49 -47.93 33.14
C ALA A 250 -38.74 -47.19 33.63
N VAL A 251 -38.55 -46.05 34.28
CA VAL A 251 -39.64 -45.10 34.56
C VAL A 251 -40.11 -44.52 33.24
N THR A 252 -41.41 -44.58 32.96
CA THR A 252 -42.01 -44.12 31.71
C THR A 252 -42.91 -42.90 31.86
N ALA A 253 -43.41 -42.59 33.06
CA ALA A 253 -44.16 -41.37 33.36
C ALA A 253 -44.13 -41.03 34.86
N GLY A 254 -44.45 -39.78 35.20
CA GLY A 254 -44.64 -39.27 36.57
C GLY A 254 -43.40 -39.13 37.46
N GLY A 255 -42.26 -39.68 37.03
CA GLY A 255 -40.98 -39.57 37.72
C GLY A 255 -40.72 -40.71 38.71
N GLY A 256 -39.77 -40.49 39.62
CA GLY A 256 -39.32 -41.49 40.59
C GLY A 256 -37.98 -42.13 40.22
N THR A 257 -37.45 -42.93 41.14
CA THR A 257 -36.15 -43.60 40.98
C THR A 257 -36.30 -45.11 41.12
N LEU A 258 -35.49 -45.84 40.35
CA LEU A 258 -35.43 -47.29 40.39
C LEU A 258 -34.13 -47.73 41.06
N LEU A 259 -34.24 -48.73 41.94
CA LEU A 259 -33.11 -49.49 42.44
C LEU A 259 -33.05 -50.82 41.68
N GLY A 260 -31.92 -51.10 41.02
CA GLY A 260 -31.76 -52.32 40.22
C GLY A 260 -32.59 -52.29 38.92
N ALA A 261 -32.46 -51.21 38.15
CA ALA A 261 -33.20 -51.02 36.89
C ALA A 261 -32.92 -52.11 35.84
N THR A 262 -31.79 -52.80 35.90
CA THR A 262 -31.52 -53.96 35.05
C THR A 262 -31.22 -55.17 35.93
N THR A 263 -31.89 -56.28 35.67
CA THR A 263 -31.69 -57.55 36.36
C THR A 263 -31.78 -58.71 35.38
N GLN A 264 -31.28 -59.89 35.75
CA GLN A 264 -31.38 -61.10 34.94
C GLN A 264 -32.45 -62.03 35.48
N THR A 265 -33.06 -62.80 34.59
CA THR A 265 -33.98 -63.86 34.97
C THR A 265 -33.26 -64.99 35.71
N ASP A 266 -33.89 -65.49 36.76
CA ASP A 266 -33.40 -66.63 37.55
C ASP A 266 -33.59 -67.97 36.81
N THR A 267 -33.31 -69.09 37.49
CA THR A 267 -33.50 -70.45 36.94
C THR A 267 -34.95 -70.77 36.55
N GLN A 268 -35.92 -70.00 37.03
CA GLN A 268 -37.33 -70.13 36.68
C GLN A 268 -37.76 -69.14 35.58
N GLY A 269 -36.84 -68.32 35.08
CA GLY A 269 -37.13 -67.29 34.09
C GLY A 269 -37.66 -65.99 34.68
N GLN A 270 -37.62 -65.76 36.01
CA GLN A 270 -38.22 -64.59 36.67
C GLN A 270 -37.22 -63.49 37.02
N ALA A 271 -37.66 -62.23 36.94
CA ALA A 271 -36.86 -61.04 37.23
C ALA A 271 -37.69 -60.03 38.05
N GLN A 272 -37.19 -59.63 39.23
CA GLN A 272 -37.85 -58.65 40.14
C GLN A 272 -37.10 -57.32 40.18
N LEU A 273 -37.84 -56.21 40.19
CA LEU A 273 -37.30 -54.87 40.41
C LEU A 273 -36.84 -54.69 41.87
N GLY A 274 -35.59 -54.23 42.06
CA GLY A 274 -34.99 -54.07 43.38
C GLY A 274 -35.60 -52.97 44.25
N GLY A 275 -36.25 -51.98 43.64
CA GLY A 275 -37.07 -50.98 44.32
C GLY A 275 -37.55 -49.85 43.42
N TRP A 276 -38.68 -49.25 43.79
CA TRP A 276 -39.28 -48.10 43.12
C TRP A 276 -39.68 -47.04 44.14
N THR A 277 -39.07 -45.87 44.05
CA THR A 277 -39.45 -44.70 44.83
C THR A 277 -40.27 -43.75 43.94
N PRO A 278 -41.51 -43.37 44.31
CA PRO A 278 -42.32 -42.42 43.55
C PRO A 278 -41.68 -41.03 43.42
N GLY A 279 -42.09 -40.30 42.39
CA GLY A 279 -41.72 -38.90 42.18
C GLY A 279 -42.18 -37.96 43.30
N THR A 280 -41.74 -36.71 43.22
CA THR A 280 -41.93 -35.68 44.26
C THR A 280 -43.28 -34.97 44.21
N VAL A 281 -44.04 -35.13 43.11
CA VAL A 281 -45.31 -34.42 42.89
C VAL A 281 -46.49 -35.31 43.28
N ALA A 282 -47.24 -34.89 44.28
CA ALA A 282 -48.44 -35.59 44.72
C ALA A 282 -49.54 -35.53 43.65
N GLY A 283 -50.30 -36.62 43.49
CA GLY A 283 -51.42 -36.72 42.56
C GLY A 283 -51.06 -37.02 41.10
N VAL A 284 -49.77 -37.01 40.72
CA VAL A 284 -49.33 -37.30 39.34
C VAL A 284 -49.06 -38.79 39.16
N LEU A 285 -49.66 -39.43 38.15
CA LEU A 285 -49.46 -40.85 37.87
C LEU A 285 -48.01 -41.17 37.46
N ASN A 286 -47.36 -42.06 38.19
CA ASN A 286 -46.03 -42.60 37.92
C ASN A 286 -46.16 -43.97 37.27
N THR A 287 -45.36 -44.27 36.23
CA THR A 287 -45.35 -45.58 35.55
C THR A 287 -43.94 -46.13 35.34
N VAL A 288 -43.78 -47.45 35.38
CA VAL A 288 -42.52 -48.18 35.14
C VAL A 288 -42.75 -49.33 34.16
N THR A 289 -41.94 -49.47 33.12
CA THR A 289 -42.02 -50.59 32.15
C THR A 289 -40.84 -51.54 32.27
N ALA A 290 -41.10 -52.84 32.26
CA ALA A 290 -40.11 -53.91 32.14
C ALA A 290 -39.99 -54.37 30.67
N THR A 291 -38.78 -54.39 30.13
CA THR A 291 -38.49 -54.68 28.72
C THR A 291 -37.47 -55.80 28.59
N VAL A 292 -37.74 -56.72 27.65
CA VAL A 292 -36.81 -57.75 27.17
C VAL A 292 -36.61 -57.52 25.67
N THR A 293 -35.37 -57.55 25.21
CA THR A 293 -35.03 -57.23 23.81
C THR A 293 -35.80 -58.11 22.83
N GLY A 294 -36.52 -57.47 21.90
CA GLY A 294 -37.33 -58.15 20.88
C GLY A 294 -38.76 -58.52 21.32
N LEU A 295 -39.15 -58.24 22.57
CA LEU A 295 -40.47 -58.55 23.12
C LEU A 295 -41.23 -57.30 23.59
N ALA A 296 -42.56 -57.38 23.65
CA ALA A 296 -43.42 -56.28 24.10
C ALA A 296 -43.23 -55.97 25.60
N PRO A 297 -43.12 -54.70 26.03
CA PRO A 297 -42.91 -54.34 27.44
C PRO A 297 -44.13 -54.59 28.35
N VAL A 298 -43.88 -54.69 29.66
CA VAL A 298 -44.89 -54.83 30.73
C VAL A 298 -44.90 -53.59 31.62
N THR A 299 -46.06 -52.97 31.89
CA THR A 299 -46.18 -51.68 32.63
C THR A 299 -46.75 -51.81 34.05
N PHE A 300 -46.18 -51.08 35.02
CA PHE A 300 -46.62 -50.88 36.41
C PHE A 300 -46.94 -49.39 36.67
N SER A 301 -47.86 -49.06 37.58
CA SER A 301 -48.38 -47.69 37.81
C SER A 301 -48.64 -47.35 39.30
N LEU A 302 -48.56 -46.06 39.69
CA LEU A 302 -48.65 -45.55 41.07
C LEU A 302 -49.05 -44.05 41.11
N THR A 303 -49.95 -43.61 42.00
CA THR A 303 -50.24 -42.18 42.24
C THR A 303 -49.75 -41.74 43.62
N PRO A 304 -48.74 -40.84 43.74
CA PRO A 304 -48.17 -40.42 45.02
C PRO A 304 -49.09 -39.50 45.84
N VAL A 305 -48.93 -39.47 47.16
CA VAL A 305 -49.62 -38.52 48.08
C VAL A 305 -48.63 -37.57 48.78
N ALA A 306 -49.08 -36.36 49.12
CA ALA A 306 -48.28 -35.33 49.79
C ALA A 306 -47.89 -35.72 51.22
N GLN A 307 -46.78 -35.17 51.72
CA GLN A 307 -46.34 -35.36 53.12
C GLN A 307 -47.01 -34.35 54.06
N ALA A 308 -46.71 -34.45 55.36
CA ALA A 308 -47.19 -33.50 56.36
C ALA A 308 -46.62 -32.07 56.10
N PRO A 309 -47.38 -31.00 56.38
CA PRO A 309 -46.93 -29.64 56.13
C PRO A 309 -45.85 -29.19 57.12
N GLY A 310 -44.89 -28.43 56.62
CA GLY A 310 -43.84 -27.77 57.42
C GLY A 310 -43.27 -26.50 56.79
N TRP A 311 -43.84 -26.08 55.66
CA TRP A 311 -43.41 -24.93 54.87
C TRP A 311 -44.61 -24.09 54.45
N PHE A 312 -44.33 -22.84 54.08
CA PHE A 312 -45.29 -21.95 53.44
C PHE A 312 -44.90 -21.73 51.98
N ALA A 313 -45.91 -21.55 51.12
CA ALA A 313 -45.77 -20.98 49.80
C ALA A 313 -46.61 -19.71 49.69
N PHE A 314 -46.15 -18.71 48.93
CA PHE A 314 -46.98 -17.53 48.63
C PHE A 314 -48.08 -17.91 47.64
N VAL A 315 -49.33 -17.64 48.02
CA VAL A 315 -50.46 -17.53 47.09
C VAL A 315 -50.47 -16.13 46.48
N THR A 316 -50.24 -15.12 47.33
CA THR A 316 -50.07 -13.73 46.93
C THR A 316 -48.83 -13.18 47.67
N PRO A 317 -47.74 -12.82 46.96
CA PRO A 317 -46.58 -12.22 47.60
C PRO A 317 -46.82 -10.74 47.96
N PRO A 318 -46.03 -10.15 48.89
CA PRO A 318 -45.98 -8.70 49.10
C PRO A 318 -45.62 -7.94 47.80
N PRO A 319 -45.96 -6.65 47.68
CA PRO A 319 -45.60 -5.84 46.51
C PRO A 319 -44.08 -5.60 46.49
N GLY A 320 -43.51 -5.44 45.30
CA GLY A 320 -42.08 -5.12 45.14
C GLY A 320 -41.70 -3.69 45.55
N VAL A 321 -42.68 -2.81 45.76
CA VAL A 321 -42.48 -1.42 46.19
C VAL A 321 -43.49 -1.08 47.28
N ALA A 322 -43.04 -0.36 48.31
CA ALA A 322 -43.88 0.15 49.39
C ALA A 322 -43.47 1.59 49.73
N THR A 323 -44.35 2.35 50.36
CA THR A 323 -44.02 3.66 50.92
C THR A 323 -43.95 3.55 52.43
N THR A 324 -42.90 4.08 53.03
CA THR A 324 -42.70 4.05 54.48
C THR A 324 -43.92 4.65 55.20
N GLY A 325 -44.51 3.90 56.13
CA GLY A 325 -45.70 4.30 56.88
C GLY A 325 -47.05 4.10 56.19
N ALA A 326 -47.08 3.63 54.93
CA ALA A 326 -48.32 3.31 54.23
C ALA A 326 -48.60 1.79 54.21
N PRO A 327 -49.88 1.34 54.27
CA PRO A 327 -50.22 -0.07 54.09
C PRO A 327 -49.72 -0.61 52.75
N LEU A 328 -49.26 -1.87 52.74
CA LEU A 328 -48.86 -2.54 51.50
C LEU A 328 -50.03 -2.59 50.52
N THR A 329 -49.78 -2.19 49.29
CA THR A 329 -50.78 -2.14 48.21
C THR A 329 -51.29 -3.52 47.81
N THR A 330 -50.47 -4.56 48.01
CA THR A 330 -50.86 -5.96 47.89
C THR A 330 -50.65 -6.65 49.24
N GLN A 331 -51.71 -7.26 49.78
CA GLN A 331 -51.62 -7.95 51.07
C GLN A 331 -51.18 -9.41 50.85
N PRO A 332 -50.17 -9.89 51.61
CA PRO A 332 -49.65 -11.23 51.41
C PRO A 332 -50.65 -12.32 51.83
N VAL A 333 -50.67 -13.40 51.07
CA VAL A 333 -51.45 -14.62 51.33
C VAL A 333 -50.52 -15.82 51.22
N LEU A 334 -50.51 -16.67 52.25
CA LEU A 334 -49.66 -17.87 52.34
C LEU A 334 -50.51 -19.13 52.33
N GLN A 335 -49.95 -20.25 51.87
CA GLN A 335 -50.55 -21.57 51.98
C GLN A 335 -49.56 -22.59 52.53
N THR A 336 -50.01 -23.53 53.36
CA THR A 336 -49.17 -24.60 53.91
C THR A 336 -48.85 -25.68 52.87
N VAL A 337 -47.58 -26.04 52.78
CA VAL A 337 -47.05 -27.05 51.87
C VAL A 337 -46.10 -28.01 52.59
N ASP A 338 -45.89 -29.19 52.00
CA ASP A 338 -44.87 -30.15 52.43
C ASP A 338 -43.45 -29.74 51.96
N VAL A 339 -42.44 -30.54 52.31
CA VAL A 339 -41.04 -30.28 51.95
C VAL A 339 -40.78 -30.21 50.44
N TYR A 340 -41.68 -30.78 49.63
CA TYR A 340 -41.57 -30.81 48.18
C TYR A 340 -42.48 -29.77 47.51
N GLY A 341 -43.15 -28.91 48.30
CA GLY A 341 -44.04 -27.87 47.79
C GLY A 341 -45.43 -28.38 47.41
N ASN A 342 -45.79 -29.61 47.77
CA ASN A 342 -47.15 -30.11 47.56
C ASN A 342 -48.11 -29.50 48.58
N LEU A 343 -49.36 -29.26 48.18
CA LEU A 343 -50.39 -28.76 49.07
C LEU A 343 -50.64 -29.75 50.22
N ALA A 344 -50.44 -29.26 51.44
CA ALA A 344 -50.63 -30.03 52.67
C ALA A 344 -51.41 -29.15 53.66
N PRO A 345 -52.76 -29.16 53.62
CA PRO A 345 -53.58 -28.27 54.42
C PRO A 345 -53.42 -28.46 55.94
N LEU A 346 -53.20 -27.37 56.68
CA LEU A 346 -53.22 -27.34 58.14
C LEU A 346 -53.98 -26.11 58.65
N ALA A 347 -55.12 -26.33 59.29
CA ALA A 347 -55.99 -25.27 59.80
C ALA A 347 -55.58 -24.75 61.19
N GLY A 348 -55.83 -23.48 61.47
CA GLY A 348 -55.68 -22.86 62.80
C GLY A 348 -54.25 -22.45 63.18
N LEU A 349 -53.31 -22.45 62.24
CA LEU A 349 -51.92 -22.05 62.46
C LEU A 349 -51.79 -20.52 62.47
N GLN A 350 -51.21 -19.96 63.54
CA GLN A 350 -50.90 -18.52 63.64
C GLN A 350 -49.59 -18.20 62.90
N VAL A 351 -49.65 -17.27 61.95
CA VAL A 351 -48.50 -16.81 61.16
C VAL A 351 -48.23 -15.34 61.45
N ALA A 352 -46.99 -15.01 61.81
CA ALA A 352 -46.54 -13.65 62.05
C ALA A 352 -45.64 -13.15 60.92
N ALA A 353 -45.78 -11.87 60.57
CA ALA A 353 -44.91 -11.15 59.64
C ALA A 353 -43.98 -10.19 60.40
N GLY A 354 -42.70 -10.19 60.05
CA GLY A 354 -41.70 -9.26 60.57
C GLY A 354 -40.73 -8.82 59.48
N VAL A 355 -39.93 -7.78 59.73
CA VAL A 355 -38.83 -7.40 58.84
C VAL A 355 -37.67 -8.37 59.08
N PHE A 356 -37.36 -9.19 58.08
CA PHE A 356 -36.26 -10.15 58.10
C PHE A 356 -34.91 -9.47 57.81
N SER A 357 -34.90 -8.55 56.84
CA SER A 357 -33.74 -7.70 56.53
C SER A 357 -34.16 -6.31 56.05
N GLY A 358 -33.28 -5.33 56.25
CA GLY A 358 -33.59 -3.90 56.10
C GLY A 358 -33.84 -3.22 57.45
N ALA A 359 -33.46 -1.95 57.58
CA ALA A 359 -33.64 -1.17 58.80
C ALA A 359 -35.09 -0.64 58.88
N GLY A 360 -36.00 -1.48 59.37
CA GLY A 360 -37.41 -1.14 59.50
C GLY A 360 -38.18 -2.06 60.45
N THR A 361 -39.44 -1.73 60.68
CA THR A 361 -40.35 -2.47 61.56
C THR A 361 -41.73 -2.62 60.90
N VAL A 362 -42.41 -3.73 61.20
CA VAL A 362 -43.84 -3.89 60.91
C VAL A 362 -44.62 -3.12 61.96
N THR A 363 -45.41 -2.14 61.53
CA THR A 363 -46.13 -1.22 62.42
C THR A 363 -47.63 -1.49 62.52
N ALA A 364 -48.20 -2.24 61.58
CA ALA A 364 -49.59 -2.72 61.62
C ALA A 364 -49.77 -3.99 60.77
N GLY A 365 -50.83 -4.77 61.04
CA GLY A 365 -51.24 -5.91 60.19
C GLY A 365 -50.33 -7.14 60.18
N GLY A 366 -49.45 -7.30 61.17
CA GLY A 366 -48.38 -8.31 61.21
C GLY A 366 -48.77 -9.76 61.54
N SER A 367 -50.05 -10.15 61.51
CA SER A 367 -50.48 -11.52 61.90
C SER A 367 -51.67 -12.02 61.06
N ALA A 368 -51.70 -13.33 60.77
CA ALA A 368 -52.78 -14.04 60.08
C ALA A 368 -52.95 -15.48 60.60
N VAL A 369 -54.10 -16.13 60.33
CA VAL A 369 -54.41 -17.51 60.76
C VAL A 369 -54.78 -18.37 59.56
N THR A 370 -54.31 -19.61 59.49
CA THR A 370 -54.65 -20.52 58.38
C THR A 370 -56.08 -21.05 58.46
N ASP A 371 -56.77 -21.10 57.31
CA ASP A 371 -58.10 -21.71 57.16
C ASP A 371 -58.06 -23.24 56.97
N ALA A 372 -59.21 -23.87 56.70
CA ALA A 372 -59.32 -25.31 56.45
C ALA A 372 -58.49 -25.82 55.24
N ASN A 373 -58.12 -24.92 54.33
CA ASN A 373 -57.29 -25.20 53.16
C ASN A 373 -55.80 -24.88 53.40
N GLY A 374 -55.45 -24.48 54.63
CA GLY A 374 -54.09 -24.09 55.02
C GLY A 374 -53.71 -22.68 54.59
N ILE A 375 -54.67 -21.79 54.29
CA ILE A 375 -54.41 -20.45 53.74
C ILE A 375 -54.44 -19.38 54.84
N ALA A 376 -53.36 -18.59 54.98
CA ALA A 376 -53.27 -17.43 55.87
C ALA A 376 -53.26 -16.11 55.07
N THR A 377 -54.23 -15.24 55.30
CA THR A 377 -54.39 -13.93 54.61
C THR A 377 -54.09 -12.77 55.54
N PHE A 378 -53.08 -11.96 55.23
CA PHE A 378 -52.75 -10.75 55.97
C PHE A 378 -53.64 -9.57 55.55
N SER A 379 -53.85 -8.59 56.44
CA SER A 379 -54.63 -7.39 56.16
C SER A 379 -54.05 -6.17 56.87
N GLY A 380 -53.97 -5.03 56.16
CA GLY A 380 -53.42 -3.78 56.69
C GLY A 380 -51.93 -3.83 57.04
N LEU A 381 -51.17 -4.81 56.50
CA LEU A 381 -49.75 -4.95 56.77
C LEU A 381 -49.02 -3.67 56.36
N THR A 382 -48.33 -3.02 57.30
CA THR A 382 -47.67 -1.71 57.13
C THR A 382 -46.25 -1.78 57.66
N ILE A 383 -45.30 -1.16 56.95
CA ILE A 383 -43.89 -1.11 57.34
C ILE A 383 -43.37 0.33 57.39
N THR A 384 -42.49 0.61 58.35
CA THR A 384 -41.74 1.87 58.44
C THR A 384 -40.25 1.57 58.49
N GLY A 385 -39.44 2.36 57.78
CA GLY A 385 -37.99 2.20 57.70
C GLY A 385 -37.37 3.24 56.78
N ALA A 386 -36.03 3.27 56.73
CA ALA A 386 -35.29 4.09 55.78
C ALA A 386 -35.58 3.64 54.33
N PRO A 387 -35.49 4.51 53.32
CA PRO A 387 -35.62 4.09 51.94
C PRO A 387 -34.61 3.00 51.59
N GLY A 388 -35.02 2.02 50.78
CA GLY A 388 -34.15 0.93 50.34
C GLY A 388 -34.75 -0.47 50.49
N PRO A 389 -33.93 -1.51 50.24
CA PRO A 389 -34.40 -2.89 50.15
C PRO A 389 -34.77 -3.47 51.52
N HIS A 390 -35.99 -3.99 51.62
CA HIS A 390 -36.51 -4.71 52.78
C HIS A 390 -36.98 -6.10 52.39
N VAL A 391 -36.85 -7.06 53.28
CA VAL A 391 -37.41 -8.41 53.12
C VAL A 391 -38.31 -8.69 54.32
N LEU A 392 -39.53 -9.16 54.07
CA LEU A 392 -40.44 -9.61 55.11
C LEU A 392 -40.28 -11.11 55.35
N GLY A 393 -40.13 -11.49 56.61
CA GLY A 393 -40.13 -12.87 57.05
C GLY A 393 -41.48 -13.24 57.63
N PHE A 394 -42.03 -14.37 57.18
CA PHE A 394 -43.28 -14.95 57.64
C PHE A 394 -43.00 -16.26 58.37
N GLY A 395 -43.36 -16.35 59.64
CA GLY A 395 -43.03 -17.49 60.50
C GLY A 395 -44.21 -17.98 61.33
N ALA A 396 -44.19 -19.28 61.63
CA ALA A 396 -45.11 -19.94 62.55
C ALA A 396 -44.38 -21.08 63.28
N ALA A 397 -44.87 -21.48 64.45
CA ALA A 397 -44.26 -22.58 65.21
C ALA A 397 -44.31 -23.90 64.42
N GLY A 398 -43.17 -24.60 64.33
CA GLY A 398 -43.05 -25.85 63.58
C GLY A 398 -42.91 -25.69 62.06
N PHE A 399 -42.85 -24.46 61.54
CA PHE A 399 -42.66 -24.15 60.13
C PHE A 399 -41.34 -23.41 59.91
N LEU A 400 -40.70 -23.65 58.75
CA LEU A 400 -39.57 -22.82 58.33
C LEU A 400 -40.05 -21.43 57.89
N GLN A 401 -39.28 -20.40 58.24
CA GLN A 401 -39.59 -19.02 57.88
C GLN A 401 -39.57 -18.86 56.35
N LEU A 402 -40.65 -18.29 55.80
CA LEU A 402 -40.73 -17.92 54.40
C LEU A 402 -40.42 -16.43 54.28
N ASN A 403 -39.43 -16.09 53.47
CA ASN A 403 -39.06 -14.70 53.21
C ASN A 403 -39.67 -14.22 51.89
N SER A 404 -40.12 -12.97 51.85
CA SER A 404 -40.56 -12.32 50.61
C SER A 404 -39.39 -12.07 49.66
N GLY A 405 -39.71 -11.66 48.43
CA GLY A 405 -38.74 -10.92 47.61
C GLY A 405 -38.42 -9.56 48.23
N THR A 406 -37.45 -8.86 47.64
CA THR A 406 -37.09 -7.50 48.06
C THR A 406 -38.23 -6.53 47.79
N ILE A 407 -38.57 -5.75 48.81
CA ILE A 407 -39.50 -4.63 48.77
C ILE A 407 -38.65 -3.35 48.78
N ALA A 408 -38.73 -2.55 47.73
CA ALA A 408 -38.15 -1.21 47.72
C ALA A 408 -39.04 -0.28 48.55
N LEU A 409 -38.58 0.08 49.74
CA LEU A 409 -39.26 1.05 50.58
C LEU A 409 -38.88 2.45 50.12
N ASN A 410 -39.87 3.28 49.80
CA ASN A 410 -39.69 4.67 49.41
C ASN A 410 -39.93 5.62 50.60
N GLY A 411 -39.29 6.78 50.57
CA GLY A 411 -39.54 7.90 51.50
C GLY A 411 -40.95 8.45 51.40
N GLY A 412 -41.38 9.18 52.43
CA GLY A 412 -42.69 9.86 52.48
C GLY A 412 -42.78 11.06 51.53
N PRO A 413 -43.87 11.85 51.60
CA PRO A 413 -44.01 13.06 50.78
C PRO A 413 -42.89 14.09 51.07
N PRO A 414 -42.38 14.79 50.04
CA PRO A 414 -41.25 15.71 50.19
C PRO A 414 -41.63 16.97 50.97
N THR A 415 -40.71 17.48 51.80
CA THR A 415 -40.95 18.64 52.65
C THR A 415 -39.87 19.72 52.59
N THR A 416 -38.60 19.34 52.43
CA THR A 416 -37.48 20.30 52.41
C THR A 416 -36.52 20.05 51.25
N ILE A 417 -35.83 21.11 50.81
CA ILE A 417 -34.75 21.07 49.81
C ILE A 417 -33.56 21.89 50.35
N ALA A 418 -32.35 21.34 50.23
CA ALA A 418 -31.12 22.00 50.65
C ALA A 418 -29.97 21.73 49.68
N ALA A 419 -28.90 22.53 49.75
CA ALA A 419 -27.67 22.27 48.98
C ALA A 419 -27.01 20.97 49.47
N GLY A 420 -26.68 20.08 48.54
CA GLY A 420 -25.90 18.87 48.79
C GLY A 420 -24.41 19.07 48.54
N GLN A 421 -24.05 19.55 47.34
CA GLN A 421 -22.66 19.83 46.94
C GLN A 421 -22.58 20.88 45.82
N GLY A 422 -21.35 21.32 45.49
CA GLY A 422 -21.05 22.11 44.30
C GLY A 422 -21.28 23.63 44.42
N ASP A 423 -21.39 24.17 45.63
CA ASP A 423 -21.36 25.62 45.86
C ASP A 423 -19.93 26.15 46.08
N GLY A 424 -19.70 27.43 45.78
CA GLY A 424 -18.44 28.14 46.04
C GLY A 424 -17.27 27.70 45.15
N GLN A 425 -17.53 27.21 43.94
CA GLN A 425 -16.50 26.63 43.09
C GLN A 425 -15.64 27.67 42.35
N THR A 426 -14.47 27.26 41.88
CA THR A 426 -13.66 28.04 40.92
C THR A 426 -13.33 27.16 39.73
N GLY A 427 -13.40 27.70 38.52
CA GLY A 427 -13.06 26.98 37.28
C GLY A 427 -12.75 27.94 36.14
N ASP A 428 -12.23 27.40 35.04
CA ASP A 428 -11.86 28.21 33.88
C ASP A 428 -13.11 28.79 33.18
N ALA A 429 -13.00 30.03 32.72
CA ALA A 429 -14.07 30.71 31.99
C ALA A 429 -14.44 29.93 30.72
N GLY A 430 -15.74 29.78 30.47
CA GLY A 430 -16.27 29.00 29.35
C GLY A 430 -16.18 27.48 29.50
N VAL A 431 -15.70 26.97 30.64
CA VAL A 431 -15.53 25.53 30.91
C VAL A 431 -16.59 25.03 31.89
N ALA A 432 -16.98 23.76 31.75
CA ALA A 432 -17.84 23.07 32.70
C ALA A 432 -17.11 22.81 34.01
N LEU A 433 -17.75 23.12 35.14
CA LEU A 433 -17.22 22.80 36.45
C LEU A 433 -17.07 21.29 36.62
N GLY A 434 -16.01 20.85 37.30
CA GLY A 434 -15.76 19.42 37.54
C GLY A 434 -16.73 18.79 38.55
N LEU A 435 -17.20 19.56 39.53
CA LEU A 435 -18.19 19.13 40.50
C LEU A 435 -19.54 19.76 40.14
N GLN A 436 -20.57 18.96 39.87
CA GLN A 436 -21.88 19.52 39.56
C GLN A 436 -22.64 19.90 40.84
N PRO A 437 -23.33 21.05 40.85
CA PRO A 437 -24.21 21.41 41.96
C PRO A 437 -25.31 20.39 42.16
N GLN A 438 -25.56 20.03 43.41
CA GLN A 438 -26.65 19.12 43.75
C GLN A 438 -27.46 19.67 44.90
N VAL A 439 -28.74 19.33 44.91
CA VAL A 439 -29.64 19.49 46.04
C VAL A 439 -30.04 18.15 46.59
N VAL A 440 -30.42 18.12 47.87
CA VAL A 440 -31.05 16.97 48.52
C VAL A 440 -32.46 17.35 48.92
N VAL A 441 -33.44 16.54 48.54
CA VAL A 441 -34.85 16.67 48.91
C VAL A 441 -35.22 15.59 49.92
N THR A 442 -35.80 16.00 51.05
CA THR A 442 -36.15 15.08 52.13
C THR A 442 -37.61 15.19 52.59
N ASP A 443 -38.15 14.08 53.10
CA ASP A 443 -39.45 14.02 53.77
C ASP A 443 -39.37 14.57 55.21
N ALA A 444 -40.50 14.58 55.94
CA ALA A 444 -40.58 15.09 57.30
C ALA A 444 -39.74 14.28 58.32
N GLN A 445 -39.27 13.09 57.94
CA GLN A 445 -38.45 12.20 58.76
C GLN A 445 -36.96 12.30 58.39
N GLY A 446 -36.61 13.14 57.40
CA GLY A 446 -35.24 13.32 56.92
C GLY A 446 -34.79 12.28 55.90
N ASN A 447 -35.69 11.46 55.36
CA ASN A 447 -35.34 10.49 54.33
C ASN A 447 -35.31 11.14 52.95
N GLY A 448 -34.42 10.67 52.07
CA GLY A 448 -34.42 11.06 50.65
C GLY A 448 -35.72 10.73 49.94
N VAL A 449 -36.23 11.68 49.14
CA VAL A 449 -37.47 11.50 48.38
C VAL A 449 -37.18 11.49 46.89
N ALA A 450 -37.34 10.32 46.27
CA ALA A 450 -37.20 10.14 44.83
C ALA A 450 -38.37 10.74 44.02
N GLY A 451 -38.11 11.09 42.76
CA GLY A 451 -39.16 11.50 41.83
C GLY A 451 -39.57 12.97 41.91
N VAL A 452 -38.88 13.79 42.72
CA VAL A 452 -39.17 15.22 42.85
C VAL A 452 -38.47 16.01 41.75
N ALA A 453 -39.22 16.82 41.02
CA ALA A 453 -38.67 17.67 39.98
C ALA A 453 -37.97 18.92 40.55
N VAL A 454 -36.71 19.10 40.17
CA VAL A 454 -35.85 20.25 40.53
C VAL A 454 -35.41 20.94 39.25
N THR A 455 -35.58 22.26 39.19
CA THR A 455 -35.14 23.08 38.05
C THR A 455 -33.95 23.94 38.43
N PHE A 456 -32.80 23.65 37.82
CA PHE A 456 -31.56 24.40 37.83
C PHE A 456 -31.55 25.45 36.71
N ALA A 457 -31.30 26.71 37.08
CA ALA A 457 -31.24 27.82 36.14
C ALA A 457 -30.07 28.74 36.49
N VAL A 458 -29.23 29.05 35.50
CA VAL A 458 -28.16 30.06 35.63
C VAL A 458 -28.81 31.43 35.81
N THR A 459 -28.44 32.14 36.86
CA THR A 459 -29.01 33.44 37.23
C THR A 459 -28.03 34.60 37.04
N GLY A 460 -26.74 34.32 36.79
CA GLY A 460 -25.71 35.33 36.60
C GLY A 460 -24.40 34.75 36.07
N GLY A 461 -23.55 35.61 35.49
CA GLY A 461 -22.23 35.23 34.95
C GLY A 461 -22.19 34.82 33.48
N GLY A 462 -23.34 34.66 32.82
CA GLY A 462 -23.41 34.38 31.37
C GLY A 462 -23.11 32.93 30.97
N GLY A 463 -22.99 32.03 31.93
CA GLY A 463 -22.82 30.59 31.72
C GLY A 463 -24.09 29.86 31.26
N SER A 464 -24.01 28.53 31.16
CA SER A 464 -25.13 27.67 30.75
C SER A 464 -25.23 26.41 31.60
N VAL A 465 -26.42 25.81 31.64
CA VAL A 465 -26.69 24.56 32.35
C VAL A 465 -27.27 23.54 31.39
N ALA A 466 -26.67 22.35 31.33
CA ALA A 466 -27.20 21.20 30.61
C ALA A 466 -27.94 20.28 31.58
N GLY A 467 -29.11 19.77 31.17
CA GLY A 467 -29.95 18.99 32.07
C GLY A 467 -30.52 19.82 33.22
N GLY A 468 -30.90 21.07 32.96
CA GLY A 468 -31.44 21.98 33.98
C GLY A 468 -32.70 21.47 34.69
N ASN A 469 -33.43 20.53 34.10
CA ASN A 469 -34.52 19.83 34.78
C ASN A 469 -34.03 18.45 35.24
N ALA A 470 -33.90 18.27 36.55
CA ALA A 470 -33.47 17.02 37.16
C ALA A 470 -34.59 16.44 38.03
N ILE A 471 -34.61 15.12 38.17
CA ILE A 471 -35.50 14.39 39.07
C ILE A 471 -34.62 13.80 40.17
N THR A 472 -35.07 13.89 41.42
CA THR A 472 -34.34 13.29 42.54
C THR A 472 -34.27 11.76 42.45
N ASP A 473 -33.11 11.21 42.77
CA ASP A 473 -32.89 9.76 42.87
C ASP A 473 -33.41 9.17 44.20
N ALA A 474 -33.10 7.89 44.47
CA ALA A 474 -33.53 7.18 45.67
C ALA A 474 -33.05 7.82 46.98
N ASP A 475 -31.93 8.54 46.95
CA ASP A 475 -31.36 9.25 48.10
C ASP A 475 -31.88 10.69 48.19
N GLY A 476 -32.79 11.08 47.30
CA GLY A 476 -33.35 12.43 47.23
C GLY A 476 -32.44 13.43 46.54
N VAL A 477 -31.39 12.99 45.85
CA VAL A 477 -30.38 13.87 45.25
C VAL A 477 -30.78 14.22 43.82
N ALA A 478 -30.71 15.51 43.48
CA ALA A 478 -30.86 15.98 42.10
C ALA A 478 -29.74 16.97 41.77
N GLY A 479 -29.18 16.87 40.56
CA GLY A 479 -28.19 17.80 40.02
C GLY A 479 -28.34 17.91 38.50
N PRO A 480 -27.89 19.02 37.87
CA PRO A 480 -27.85 19.11 36.43
C PRO A 480 -26.73 18.23 35.86
N ALA A 481 -26.79 17.94 34.56
CA ALA A 481 -25.74 17.17 33.88
C ALA A 481 -24.43 17.95 33.80
N SER A 482 -24.49 19.25 33.55
CA SER A 482 -23.34 20.15 33.64
C SER A 482 -23.72 21.59 33.94
N TRP A 483 -22.82 22.31 34.62
CA TRP A 483 -22.81 23.76 34.73
C TRP A 483 -21.54 24.33 34.10
N THR A 484 -21.69 25.03 32.98
CA THR A 484 -20.62 25.72 32.26
C THR A 484 -20.59 27.19 32.67
N LEU A 485 -19.42 27.67 33.08
CA LEU A 485 -19.22 29.07 33.45
C LEU A 485 -19.27 29.98 32.22
N GLY A 486 -19.57 31.27 32.41
CA GLY A 486 -19.47 32.26 31.33
C GLY A 486 -18.06 32.39 30.78
N THR A 487 -17.94 32.90 29.55
CA THR A 487 -16.65 33.06 28.84
C THR A 487 -15.80 34.23 29.35
N THR A 488 -16.32 35.03 30.26
CA THR A 488 -15.59 36.13 30.92
C THR A 488 -15.30 35.77 32.38
N PRO A 489 -14.06 35.93 32.86
CA PRO A 489 -13.71 35.74 34.27
C PRO A 489 -14.60 36.58 35.19
N GLY A 490 -15.07 35.99 36.30
CA GLY A 490 -15.96 36.66 37.24
C GLY A 490 -16.96 35.73 37.92
N ALA A 491 -17.87 36.33 38.70
CA ALA A 491 -18.88 35.60 39.46
C ALA A 491 -19.97 35.00 38.57
N ASN A 492 -20.31 33.75 38.82
CA ASN A 492 -21.38 32.98 38.20
C ASN A 492 -22.34 32.50 39.28
N THR A 493 -23.64 32.55 39.01
CA THR A 493 -24.68 32.13 39.97
C THR A 493 -25.71 31.23 39.30
N MET A 494 -26.21 30.25 40.06
CA MET A 494 -27.27 29.34 39.63
C MET A 494 -28.25 29.11 40.78
N THR A 495 -29.52 28.87 40.48
CA THR A 495 -30.54 28.48 41.46
C THR A 495 -31.14 27.12 41.12
N ALA A 496 -31.44 26.31 42.14
CA ALA A 496 -32.21 25.07 42.03
C ALA A 496 -33.57 25.23 42.73
N THR A 497 -34.64 25.04 41.97
CA THR A 497 -36.02 25.31 42.41
C THR A 497 -36.88 24.04 42.38
N ALA A 498 -37.53 23.75 43.51
CA ALA A 498 -38.63 22.77 43.61
C ALA A 498 -39.83 23.44 44.31
N ALA A 499 -41.00 23.44 43.68
CA ALA A 499 -42.16 24.18 44.18
C ALA A 499 -42.71 23.60 45.48
N GLY A 500 -43.06 24.46 46.44
CA GLY A 500 -43.73 24.06 47.69
C GLY A 500 -42.83 23.45 48.77
N LEU A 501 -41.52 23.30 48.52
CA LEU A 501 -40.56 22.80 49.49
C LEU A 501 -39.90 23.93 50.29
N ALA A 502 -39.71 23.73 51.58
CA ALA A 502 -38.95 24.66 52.41
C ALA A 502 -37.46 24.63 52.00
N GLY A 503 -36.85 25.82 51.82
CA GLY A 503 -35.47 25.97 51.34
C GLY A 503 -35.32 26.23 49.82
N SER A 504 -36.43 26.22 49.07
CA SER A 504 -36.47 26.54 47.65
C SER A 504 -36.62 28.06 47.40
N PRO A 505 -35.86 28.70 46.48
CA PRO A 505 -34.77 28.12 45.70
C PRO A 505 -33.45 28.04 46.47
N VAL A 506 -32.66 26.98 46.20
CA VAL A 506 -31.28 26.85 46.67
C VAL A 506 -30.36 27.60 45.72
N SER A 507 -29.41 28.39 46.24
CA SER A 507 -28.46 29.15 45.41
C SER A 507 -27.08 28.50 45.40
N PHE A 508 -26.41 28.57 44.25
CA PHE A 508 -25.03 28.13 44.03
C PHE A 508 -24.23 29.25 43.39
N THR A 509 -22.96 29.35 43.77
CA THR A 509 -22.00 30.34 43.29
C THR A 509 -20.76 29.64 42.74
N ALA A 510 -20.16 30.25 41.72
CA ALA A 510 -18.86 29.85 41.19
C ALA A 510 -18.09 31.07 40.65
N THR A 511 -16.77 30.99 40.63
CA THR A 511 -15.89 32.04 40.06
C THR A 511 -15.20 31.51 38.82
N GLY A 512 -15.43 32.15 37.68
CA GLY A 512 -14.68 31.93 36.45
C GLY A 512 -13.33 32.62 36.53
N VAL A 513 -12.24 31.90 36.30
CA VAL A 513 -10.89 32.46 36.12
C VAL A 513 -10.46 32.36 34.66
N PRO A 514 -9.49 33.17 34.18
CA PRO A 514 -8.97 33.00 32.83
C PRO A 514 -8.47 31.58 32.61
N GLY A 515 -8.77 31.00 31.44
CA GLY A 515 -8.27 29.68 31.09
C GLY A 515 -6.75 29.67 30.83
N PRO A 516 -6.16 28.48 30.61
CA PRO A 516 -4.77 28.37 30.19
C PRO A 516 -4.53 29.16 28.90
N ALA A 517 -3.33 29.74 28.78
CA ALA A 517 -2.96 30.54 27.62
C ALA A 517 -3.05 29.68 26.35
N ALA A 518 -3.74 30.19 25.33
CA ALA A 518 -3.90 29.52 24.04
C ALA A 518 -3.36 30.37 22.88
N ASN A 519 -3.46 31.71 23.02
CA ASN A 519 -3.09 32.65 21.98
C ASN A 519 -2.24 33.79 22.54
N LEU A 520 -1.56 34.49 21.64
CA LEU A 520 -0.96 35.78 21.91
C LEU A 520 -1.91 36.90 21.46
N SER A 521 -1.87 38.04 22.14
CA SER A 521 -2.59 39.26 21.75
C SER A 521 -1.64 40.46 21.79
N LEU A 522 -1.71 41.32 20.77
CA LEU A 522 -0.88 42.53 20.70
C LEU A 522 -1.59 43.66 21.46
N VAL A 523 -1.10 44.00 22.66
CA VAL A 523 -1.66 45.08 23.50
C VAL A 523 -1.16 46.43 23.05
N THR A 524 0.12 46.52 22.73
CA THR A 524 0.73 47.73 22.16
C THR A 524 1.46 47.33 20.89
N PRO A 525 1.03 47.80 19.70
CA PRO A 525 1.73 47.51 18.45
C PRO A 525 3.04 48.30 18.35
N PRO A 526 4.02 47.80 17.57
CA PRO A 526 5.20 48.60 17.22
C PRO A 526 4.79 49.85 16.42
N SER A 527 5.65 50.88 16.41
CA SER A 527 5.40 52.07 15.60
C SER A 527 5.27 51.72 14.11
N ALA A 528 4.28 52.29 13.42
CA ALA A 528 4.01 52.02 12.01
C ALA A 528 5.08 52.58 11.06
N ALA A 529 5.94 53.48 11.55
CA ALA A 529 7.09 54.00 10.84
C ALA A 529 8.36 53.80 11.69
N ALA A 530 9.48 53.56 11.01
CA ALA A 530 10.80 53.43 11.60
C ALA A 530 11.83 54.15 10.72
N VAL A 531 12.90 54.64 11.34
CA VAL A 531 14.07 55.20 10.66
C VAL A 531 15.21 54.20 10.80
N ASN A 532 15.90 53.90 9.70
CA ASN A 532 16.99 52.92 9.70
C ASN A 532 18.05 53.24 10.77
N GLY A 533 18.37 52.25 11.61
CA GLY A 533 19.31 52.38 12.72
C GLY A 533 18.75 53.08 13.99
N VAL A 534 17.49 53.51 14.00
CA VAL A 534 16.84 54.17 15.14
C VAL A 534 15.86 53.23 15.83
N ALA A 535 15.79 53.28 17.16
CA ALA A 535 14.85 52.44 17.92
C ALA A 535 13.40 52.82 17.60
N LEU A 536 12.51 51.83 17.56
CA LEU A 536 11.08 52.06 17.37
C LEU A 536 10.54 53.00 18.47
N ALA A 537 9.80 54.02 18.07
CA ALA A 537 9.23 55.01 19.00
C ALA A 537 8.21 54.38 19.97
N THR A 538 7.46 53.39 19.48
CA THR A 538 6.59 52.54 20.29
C THR A 538 7.14 51.12 20.25
N GLN A 539 7.49 50.60 21.42
CA GLN A 539 7.93 49.22 21.58
C GLN A 539 6.73 48.30 21.79
N PRO A 540 6.76 47.07 21.26
CA PRO A 540 5.61 46.19 21.31
C PRO A 540 5.40 45.55 22.68
N VAL A 541 4.13 45.32 23.02
CA VAL A 541 3.69 44.62 24.24
C VAL A 541 2.72 43.52 23.83
N VAL A 542 3.02 42.29 24.24
CA VAL A 542 2.24 41.08 23.94
C VAL A 542 1.64 40.51 25.22
N GLN A 543 0.36 40.15 25.19
CA GLN A 543 -0.36 39.53 26.29
C GLN A 543 -0.68 38.08 25.97
N LEU A 544 -0.47 37.18 26.93
CA LEU A 544 -1.02 35.84 26.88
C LEU A 544 -2.53 35.90 27.08
N VAL A 545 -3.28 35.30 26.18
CA VAL A 545 -4.74 35.20 26.32
C VAL A 545 -5.21 33.76 26.16
N ASP A 546 -6.29 33.42 26.85
CA ASP A 546 -6.97 32.14 26.66
C ASP A 546 -7.69 32.07 25.31
N GLN A 547 -8.38 30.95 25.05
CA GLN A 547 -9.12 30.74 23.79
C GLN A 547 -10.27 31.74 23.57
N PHE A 548 -10.73 32.44 24.62
CA PHE A 548 -11.81 33.42 24.57
C PHE A 548 -11.29 34.87 24.58
N GLY A 549 -9.96 35.05 24.58
CA GLY A 549 -9.32 36.38 24.57
C GLY A 549 -9.15 37.00 25.96
N ASN A 550 -9.36 36.26 27.05
CA ASN A 550 -9.13 36.77 28.39
C ASN A 550 -7.65 36.75 28.73
N ALA A 551 -7.13 37.80 29.38
CA ALA A 551 -5.74 37.85 29.82
C ALA A 551 -5.43 36.71 30.82
N THR A 552 -4.45 35.86 30.47
CA THR A 552 -4.04 34.72 31.30
C THR A 552 -2.82 35.10 32.15
N PRO A 553 -2.94 35.14 33.48
CA PRO A 553 -1.81 35.38 34.38
C PRO A 553 -0.82 34.20 34.35
N GLN A 554 0.34 34.39 33.74
CA GLN A 554 1.39 33.36 33.70
C GLN A 554 2.75 34.01 33.48
N ALA A 555 3.62 33.94 34.49
CA ALA A 555 4.97 34.50 34.45
C ALA A 555 5.97 33.58 33.73
N ALA A 556 7.07 34.17 33.28
CA ALA A 556 8.23 33.47 32.72
C ALA A 556 7.94 32.61 31.48
N VAL A 557 6.94 33.00 30.67
CA VAL A 557 6.76 32.48 29.31
C VAL A 557 7.65 33.30 28.36
N ALA A 558 8.52 32.62 27.64
CA ALA A 558 9.36 33.24 26.62
C ALA A 558 8.52 33.56 25.38
N VAL A 559 8.32 34.85 25.09
CA VAL A 559 7.76 35.33 23.83
C VAL A 559 8.92 35.83 22.97
N THR A 560 9.10 35.24 21.80
CA THR A 560 10.11 35.62 20.81
C THR A 560 9.51 36.49 19.72
N ALA A 561 10.23 37.53 19.33
CA ALA A 561 9.90 38.36 18.19
C ALA A 561 10.85 38.03 17.03
N ASP A 562 10.31 37.91 15.81
CA ASP A 562 11.09 37.60 14.61
C ASP A 562 10.55 38.33 13.38
N TRP A 563 11.41 38.64 12.42
CA TRP A 563 11.00 39.27 11.16
C TRP A 563 10.44 38.22 10.19
N LEU A 564 9.32 38.55 9.54
CA LEU A 564 8.72 37.65 8.54
C LEU A 564 9.53 37.60 7.23
N ARG A 565 10.42 38.59 7.00
CA ARG A 565 11.29 38.66 5.82
C ARG A 565 12.67 38.12 6.20
N GLY A 566 13.04 36.96 5.67
CA GLY A 566 14.35 36.35 5.92
C GLY A 566 15.50 37.23 5.41
N GLY A 567 16.50 37.47 6.25
CA GLY A 567 17.73 38.17 5.89
C GLY A 567 18.21 39.24 6.89
N THR A 568 17.34 39.72 7.78
CA THR A 568 17.70 40.71 8.81
C THR A 568 17.88 40.09 10.17
N VAL A 569 18.98 40.44 10.85
CA VAL A 569 19.14 40.12 12.28
C VAL A 569 18.31 41.12 13.07
N LEU A 570 17.32 40.63 13.82
CA LEU A 570 16.55 41.45 14.75
C LEU A 570 17.50 41.99 15.84
N SER A 571 17.65 43.31 15.90
CA SER A 571 18.51 43.98 16.88
C SER A 571 17.65 44.58 18.00
N GLY A 572 18.09 44.43 19.25
CA GLY A 572 17.29 44.70 20.45
C GLY A 572 16.89 43.42 21.20
N SER A 573 15.85 43.49 22.04
CA SER A 573 15.37 42.34 22.82
C SER A 573 14.56 41.37 21.94
N ALA A 574 15.21 40.40 21.29
CA ALA A 574 14.53 39.40 20.44
C ALA A 574 13.62 38.43 21.22
N ALA A 575 13.71 38.42 22.54
CA ALA A 575 12.82 37.69 23.43
C ALA A 575 12.45 38.56 24.63
N ALA A 576 11.23 38.38 25.14
CA ALA A 576 10.77 38.95 26.40
C ALA A 576 10.07 37.87 27.22
N GLN A 577 10.24 37.92 28.55
CA GLN A 577 9.53 37.04 29.47
C GLN A 577 8.24 37.72 29.93
N THR A 578 7.17 36.95 30.08
CA THR A 578 5.92 37.47 30.65
C THR A 578 6.07 37.75 32.15
N ASP A 579 5.41 38.81 32.62
CA ASP A 579 5.25 39.11 34.04
C ASP A 579 4.14 38.26 34.70
N ALA A 580 3.83 38.52 35.98
CA ALA A 580 2.80 37.79 36.72
C ALA A 580 1.39 37.94 36.12
N GLN A 581 1.18 38.93 35.25
CA GLN A 581 -0.08 39.21 34.56
C GLN A 581 -0.11 38.60 33.15
N GLY A 582 0.96 37.92 32.72
CA GLY A 582 1.06 37.33 31.39
C GLY A 582 1.45 38.32 30.30
N THR A 583 2.02 39.48 30.66
CA THR A 583 2.42 40.51 29.70
C THR A 583 3.92 40.44 29.41
N ALA A 584 4.32 40.33 28.15
CA ALA A 584 5.69 40.42 27.66
C ALA A 584 5.94 41.77 27.00
N THR A 585 6.87 42.56 27.56
CA THR A 585 7.24 43.89 27.06
C THR A 585 8.59 43.84 26.36
N PHE A 586 8.64 44.25 25.10
CA PHE A 586 9.87 44.33 24.32
C PHE A 586 10.51 45.71 24.45
N GLY A 587 11.82 45.80 24.25
CA GLY A 587 12.56 47.06 24.36
C GLY A 587 13.76 47.12 23.42
N GLY A 588 14.06 48.34 22.98
CA GLY A 588 15.24 48.63 22.15
C GLY A 588 15.22 47.99 20.77
N ILE A 589 14.05 47.61 20.23
CA ILE A 589 13.96 47.08 18.88
C ILE A 589 14.36 48.16 17.88
N THR A 590 15.35 47.84 17.04
CA THR A 590 15.87 48.67 15.94
C THR A 590 15.78 47.89 14.63
N ILE A 591 15.56 48.58 13.51
CA ILE A 591 15.63 47.98 12.18
C ILE A 591 16.86 48.55 11.48
N THR A 592 17.79 47.69 11.07
CA THR A 592 19.01 48.05 10.33
C THR A 592 19.07 47.26 9.03
N ASP A 593 18.44 47.78 7.98
CA ASP A 593 18.29 47.11 6.69
C ASP A 593 17.91 48.09 5.56
N LEU A 594 17.71 47.58 4.35
CA LEU A 594 17.22 48.34 3.21
C LEU A 594 15.81 48.91 3.44
N VAL A 595 15.49 50.07 2.85
CA VAL A 595 14.15 50.67 2.95
C VAL A 595 13.08 49.71 2.43
N GLY A 596 11.96 49.65 3.14
CA GLY A 596 10.93 48.65 2.85
C GLY A 596 9.88 48.53 3.93
N SER A 597 9.00 47.55 3.73
CA SER A 597 7.94 47.21 4.67
C SER A 597 8.34 45.97 5.47
N TYR A 598 8.29 46.08 6.80
CA TYR A 598 8.70 45.04 7.75
C TYR A 598 7.52 44.59 8.59
N THR A 599 7.32 43.28 8.68
CA THR A 599 6.29 42.69 9.54
C THR A 599 6.97 41.80 10.56
N MET A 600 6.63 42.00 11.83
CA MET A 600 7.18 41.22 12.93
C MET A 600 6.16 40.19 13.38
N THR A 601 6.62 38.96 13.61
CA THR A 601 5.83 37.90 14.20
C THR A 601 6.25 37.71 15.66
N PHE A 602 5.29 37.40 16.51
CA PHE A 602 5.52 37.01 17.89
C PHE A 602 5.08 35.58 18.08
N SER A 603 5.93 34.79 18.74
CA SER A 603 5.70 33.38 18.97
C SER A 603 6.09 33.00 20.40
N ALA A 604 5.45 31.96 20.92
CA ALA A 604 5.76 31.34 22.19
C ALA A 604 5.40 29.86 22.09
N SER A 605 6.14 29.00 22.80
CA SER A 605 5.95 27.54 22.69
C SER A 605 4.52 27.14 23.06
N GLY A 606 3.82 26.47 22.15
CA GLY A 606 2.46 25.96 22.36
C GLY A 606 1.34 26.98 22.16
N LEU A 607 1.63 28.22 21.76
CA LEU A 607 0.62 29.28 21.52
C LEU A 607 0.54 29.66 20.04
N GLN A 608 -0.62 30.14 19.58
CA GLN A 608 -0.73 30.69 18.23
C GLN A 608 0.08 31.99 18.09
N SER A 609 0.93 32.03 17.07
CA SER A 609 1.73 33.21 16.73
C SER A 609 0.85 34.33 16.15
N ILE A 610 1.22 35.57 16.45
CA ILE A 610 0.56 36.77 15.89
C ILE A 610 1.55 37.60 15.09
N SER A 611 1.04 38.35 14.11
CA SER A 611 1.83 39.33 13.35
C SER A 611 1.44 40.75 13.75
N ALA A 612 2.43 41.62 13.92
CA ALA A 612 2.20 43.05 14.00
C ALA A 612 1.71 43.62 12.65
N PRO A 613 1.09 44.80 12.64
CA PRO A 613 0.95 45.60 11.43
C PRO A 613 2.31 45.89 10.79
N ALA A 614 2.31 46.15 9.49
CA ALA A 614 3.52 46.49 8.74
C ALA A 614 4.15 47.81 9.23
N ILE A 615 5.48 47.80 9.33
CA ILE A 615 6.33 48.93 9.70
C ILE A 615 7.02 49.44 8.44
N SER A 616 6.81 50.71 8.09
CA SER A 616 7.50 51.34 6.96
C SER A 616 8.86 51.88 7.42
N LEU A 617 9.94 51.33 6.87
CA LEU A 617 11.30 51.77 7.14
C LEU A 617 11.72 52.84 6.13
N SER A 618 12.08 54.02 6.64
CA SER A 618 12.74 55.08 5.85
C SER A 618 14.25 55.04 6.04
N ALA A 619 14.98 55.64 5.09
CA ALA A 619 16.43 55.79 5.18
C ALA A 619 16.83 56.51 6.48
N GLY A 620 17.98 56.13 7.02
CA GLY A 620 18.60 56.73 8.19
C GLY A 620 19.35 58.01 7.86
N ALA A 621 20.18 58.46 8.79
CA ALA A 621 21.10 59.56 8.52
C ALA A 621 22.10 59.16 7.39
N ALA A 622 22.40 60.08 6.48
CA ALA A 622 23.41 59.86 5.45
C ALA A 622 24.78 59.59 6.06
N THR A 623 25.49 58.61 5.52
CA THR A 623 26.82 58.21 6.01
C THR A 623 27.86 58.08 4.91
N THR A 624 27.45 57.79 3.67
CA THR A 624 28.38 57.60 2.54
C THR A 624 27.94 58.37 1.29
N ILE A 625 28.92 58.71 0.45
CA ILE A 625 28.74 59.35 -0.85
C ILE A 625 29.68 58.68 -1.86
N ALA A 626 29.18 58.37 -3.06
CA ALA A 626 29.96 57.74 -4.12
C ALA A 626 29.54 58.25 -5.50
N ALA A 627 30.39 58.06 -6.51
CA ALA A 627 30.05 58.37 -7.89
C ALA A 627 28.89 57.47 -8.34
N SER A 628 27.84 58.06 -8.93
CA SER A 628 26.70 57.36 -9.50
C SER A 628 26.74 57.34 -11.02
N ALA A 629 27.16 58.44 -11.66
CA ALA A 629 27.22 58.56 -13.12
C ALA A 629 28.20 59.67 -13.54
N GLY A 630 28.62 59.63 -14.81
CA GLY A 630 29.38 60.72 -15.44
C GLY A 630 30.88 60.78 -15.10
N ASP A 631 31.48 59.68 -14.64
CA ASP A 631 32.94 59.56 -14.48
C ASP A 631 33.63 58.98 -15.72
N ASN A 632 34.94 59.20 -15.84
CA ASN A 632 35.83 58.70 -16.91
C ASN A 632 35.36 59.03 -18.33
N GLN A 633 34.81 60.22 -18.52
CA GLN A 633 34.25 60.62 -19.82
C GLN A 633 35.29 61.18 -20.77
N SER A 634 34.92 61.33 -22.04
CA SER A 634 35.64 62.20 -22.96
C SER A 634 34.66 63.11 -23.67
N ALA A 635 35.13 64.30 -23.99
CA ALA A 635 34.40 65.22 -24.84
C ALA A 635 35.40 66.04 -25.64
N THR A 636 34.96 66.65 -26.73
CA THR A 636 35.80 67.65 -27.39
C THR A 636 36.07 68.81 -26.44
N VAL A 637 37.28 69.35 -26.49
CA VAL A 637 37.65 70.52 -25.68
C VAL A 637 36.62 71.65 -25.83
N GLY A 638 36.25 72.30 -24.72
CA GLY A 638 35.26 73.37 -24.69
C GLY A 638 33.78 72.94 -24.80
N THR A 639 33.47 71.65 -24.91
CA THR A 639 32.08 71.15 -24.91
C THR A 639 31.72 70.46 -23.60
N ALA A 640 30.42 70.31 -23.35
CA ALA A 640 29.92 69.51 -22.23
C ALA A 640 30.26 68.04 -22.42
N VAL A 641 30.53 67.34 -21.31
CA VAL A 641 30.51 65.88 -21.29
C VAL A 641 29.09 65.38 -21.56
N ALA A 642 28.97 64.20 -22.17
CA ALA A 642 27.68 63.67 -22.61
C ALA A 642 26.75 63.33 -21.44
N VAL A 643 27.30 62.89 -20.31
CA VAL A 643 26.57 62.53 -19.09
C VAL A 643 26.96 63.50 -17.98
N ALA A 644 26.00 64.18 -17.37
CA ALA A 644 26.31 65.06 -16.24
C ALA A 644 26.79 64.23 -15.02
N PRO A 645 27.91 64.60 -14.37
CA PRO A 645 28.36 63.96 -13.15
C PRO A 645 27.31 63.94 -12.03
N ALA A 646 27.11 62.78 -11.43
CA ALA A 646 26.13 62.58 -10.36
C ALA A 646 26.71 61.69 -9.26
N VAL A 647 26.36 61.97 -8.01
CA VAL A 647 26.71 61.17 -6.83
C VAL A 647 25.48 60.50 -6.25
N LEU A 648 25.67 59.33 -5.63
CA LEU A 648 24.68 58.64 -4.81
C LEU A 648 25.05 58.81 -3.34
N VAL A 649 24.11 59.33 -2.55
CA VAL A 649 24.23 59.49 -1.10
C VAL A 649 23.40 58.43 -0.40
N THR A 650 24.02 57.68 0.50
CA THR A 650 23.34 56.59 1.23
C THR A 650 23.59 56.60 2.74
N ASP A 651 22.69 55.97 3.49
CA ASP A 651 22.85 55.67 4.91
C ASP A 651 23.76 54.44 5.13
N GLN A 652 23.91 54.02 6.39
CA GLN A 652 24.79 52.91 6.79
C GLN A 652 24.43 51.54 6.17
N SER A 653 23.19 51.38 5.69
CA SER A 653 22.68 50.14 5.08
C SER A 653 22.62 50.23 3.55
N GLY A 654 23.12 51.33 2.97
CA GLY A 654 23.07 51.57 1.52
C GLY A 654 21.74 52.15 1.05
N ASN A 655 20.87 52.64 1.94
CA ASN A 655 19.62 53.26 1.53
C ASN A 655 19.84 54.64 0.96
N PRO A 656 19.23 54.99 -0.18
CA PRO A 656 19.31 56.34 -0.70
C PRO A 656 18.74 57.38 0.26
N VAL A 657 19.52 58.43 0.55
CA VAL A 657 19.09 59.51 1.45
C VAL A 657 18.81 60.77 0.65
N SER A 658 17.57 61.24 0.70
CA SER A 658 17.12 62.46 0.05
C SER A 658 17.41 63.71 0.88
N GLY A 659 17.57 64.85 0.20
CA GLY A 659 17.72 66.18 0.81
C GLY A 659 19.12 66.49 1.31
N VAL A 660 20.13 65.68 0.96
CA VAL A 660 21.53 65.91 1.34
C VAL A 660 22.18 66.85 0.35
N ALA A 661 22.77 67.94 0.85
CA ALA A 661 23.46 68.92 0.02
C ALA A 661 24.81 68.38 -0.48
N VAL A 662 25.08 68.58 -1.76
CA VAL A 662 26.32 68.23 -2.46
C VAL A 662 26.77 69.41 -3.31
N ASP A 663 28.01 69.86 -3.10
CA ASP A 663 28.63 70.95 -3.85
C ASP A 663 29.64 70.41 -4.88
N PHE A 664 29.43 70.77 -6.15
CA PHE A 664 30.27 70.44 -7.29
C PHE A 664 31.20 71.59 -7.66
N ALA A 665 32.50 71.32 -7.75
CA ALA A 665 33.51 72.31 -8.11
C ALA A 665 34.52 71.73 -9.09
N VAL A 666 34.86 72.49 -10.14
CA VAL A 666 35.94 72.11 -11.07
C VAL A 666 37.25 72.16 -10.32
N ALA A 667 37.93 71.02 -10.21
CA ALA A 667 39.19 70.89 -9.50
C ALA A 667 40.40 71.13 -10.44
N SER A 668 40.35 70.65 -11.69
CA SER A 668 41.37 70.93 -12.70
C SER A 668 40.85 70.91 -14.14
N GLY A 669 41.63 71.43 -15.09
CA GLY A 669 41.30 71.48 -16.52
C GLY A 669 40.70 72.82 -16.99
N GLY A 670 40.22 73.67 -16.07
CA GLY A 670 39.77 75.04 -16.36
C GLY A 670 38.40 75.15 -17.03
N GLY A 671 37.59 74.09 -16.94
CA GLY A 671 36.21 74.06 -17.40
C GLY A 671 35.22 74.81 -16.49
N SER A 672 33.93 74.61 -16.72
CA SER A 672 32.85 75.23 -15.93
C SER A 672 31.73 74.26 -15.61
N VAL A 673 30.99 74.53 -14.54
CA VAL A 673 29.77 73.81 -14.19
C VAL A 673 28.56 74.73 -14.06
N THR A 674 27.37 74.21 -14.36
CA THR A 674 26.10 74.84 -13.98
C THR A 674 25.44 74.03 -12.87
N GLY A 675 24.70 74.68 -11.96
CA GLY A 675 24.09 74.00 -10.82
C GLY A 675 25.13 73.42 -9.83
N ALA A 676 26.12 74.23 -9.46
CA ALA A 676 27.23 73.82 -8.59
C ALA A 676 26.81 73.38 -7.19
N SER A 677 25.60 73.67 -6.74
CA SER A 677 25.03 73.11 -5.51
C SER A 677 23.77 72.33 -5.88
N ALA A 678 23.75 71.04 -5.53
CA ALA A 678 22.64 70.15 -5.76
C ALA A 678 22.23 69.47 -4.45
N THR A 679 20.97 69.06 -4.35
CA THR A 679 20.47 68.25 -3.24
C THR A 679 20.08 66.87 -3.76
N SER A 680 20.40 65.82 -3.01
CA SER A 680 20.02 64.46 -3.40
C SER A 680 18.51 64.30 -3.49
N ASP A 681 18.02 63.68 -4.55
CA ASP A 681 16.60 63.40 -4.77
C ASP A 681 16.13 62.16 -3.96
N ALA A 682 14.91 61.67 -4.23
CA ALA A 682 14.36 60.51 -3.54
C ALA A 682 15.14 59.21 -3.79
N SER A 683 15.91 59.15 -4.88
CA SER A 683 16.83 58.06 -5.22
C SER A 683 18.23 58.31 -4.67
N GLY A 684 18.41 59.31 -3.80
CA GLY A 684 19.69 59.68 -3.19
C GLY A 684 20.66 60.30 -4.19
N ILE A 685 20.21 60.67 -5.39
CA ILE A 685 21.07 61.16 -6.46
C ILE A 685 21.14 62.68 -6.43
N ALA A 686 22.35 63.22 -6.33
CA ALA A 686 22.61 64.64 -6.58
C ALA A 686 23.42 64.76 -7.88
N THR A 687 22.88 65.48 -8.87
CA THR A 687 23.46 65.63 -10.21
C THR A 687 23.80 67.08 -10.48
N VAL A 688 25.00 67.34 -10.99
CA VAL A 688 25.38 68.68 -11.46
C VAL A 688 24.58 69.04 -12.72
N GLY A 689 24.26 70.31 -12.94
CA GLY A 689 23.47 70.73 -14.11
C GLY A 689 24.17 70.42 -15.43
N SER A 690 25.44 70.81 -15.55
CA SER A 690 26.31 70.45 -16.68
C SER A 690 27.77 70.59 -16.29
N TRP A 691 28.66 69.85 -16.96
CA TRP A 691 30.11 70.01 -16.84
C TRP A 691 30.74 70.18 -18.23
N THR A 692 31.25 71.39 -18.49
CA THR A 692 31.95 71.75 -19.72
C THR A 692 33.45 71.63 -19.53
N LEU A 693 34.13 70.85 -20.39
CA LEU A 693 35.56 70.65 -20.31
C LEU A 693 36.31 71.92 -20.73
N GLY A 694 37.52 72.09 -20.18
CA GLY A 694 38.37 73.22 -20.52
C GLY A 694 38.80 73.25 -21.98
N PRO A 695 39.39 74.38 -22.43
CA PRO A 695 39.77 74.60 -23.82
C PRO A 695 41.02 73.81 -24.26
N ALA A 696 41.73 73.16 -23.34
CA ALA A 696 42.94 72.40 -23.63
C ALA A 696 42.66 70.89 -23.64
N ALA A 697 43.23 70.18 -24.62
CA ALA A 697 43.16 68.73 -24.66
C ALA A 697 43.92 68.13 -23.48
N GLY A 698 43.37 67.08 -22.88
CA GLY A 698 43.93 66.44 -21.69
C GLY A 698 42.93 66.34 -20.53
N ALA A 699 43.46 66.00 -19.35
CA ALA A 699 42.65 65.65 -18.19
C ALA A 699 41.94 66.86 -17.56
N ASN A 700 40.68 66.66 -17.22
CA ASN A 700 39.81 67.57 -16.48
C ASN A 700 39.27 66.81 -15.26
N THR A 701 39.11 67.49 -14.12
CA THR A 701 38.51 66.89 -12.93
C THR A 701 37.45 67.79 -12.31
N LEU A 702 36.42 67.14 -11.76
CA LEU A 702 35.32 67.76 -11.02
C LEU A 702 35.18 67.05 -9.68
N GLU A 703 35.08 67.79 -8.59
CA GLU A 703 34.87 67.24 -7.24
C GLU A 703 33.45 67.51 -6.77
N ALA A 704 32.81 66.50 -6.18
CA ALA A 704 31.52 66.61 -5.50
C ALA A 704 31.72 66.40 -4.00
N THR A 705 31.38 67.40 -3.19
CA THR A 705 31.67 67.45 -1.76
C THR A 705 30.38 67.52 -0.94
N SER A 706 30.29 66.70 0.10
CA SER A 706 29.31 66.81 1.17
C SER A 706 29.99 66.58 2.52
N ALA A 707 29.75 67.46 3.50
CA ALA A 707 30.50 67.44 4.76
C ALA A 707 30.11 66.25 5.66
N GLY A 708 31.11 65.54 6.19
CA GLY A 708 30.90 64.45 7.16
C GLY A 708 30.51 63.10 6.55
N LEU A 709 30.35 63.00 5.23
CA LEU A 709 30.10 61.73 4.54
C LEU A 709 31.40 61.01 4.19
N THR A 710 31.41 59.70 4.39
CA THR A 710 32.51 58.83 3.96
C THR A 710 32.53 58.76 2.44
N GLY A 711 33.68 59.03 1.81
CA GLY A 711 33.83 59.09 0.34
C GLY A 711 33.82 60.51 -0.25
N SER A 712 33.64 61.54 0.58
CA SER A 712 33.69 62.97 0.18
C SER A 712 35.12 63.54 0.27
N PRO A 713 35.64 64.28 -0.73
CA PRO A 713 35.00 64.57 -2.03
C PRO A 713 35.07 63.38 -3.00
N VAL A 714 34.03 63.20 -3.81
CA VAL A 714 34.02 62.27 -4.94
C VAL A 714 34.62 62.98 -6.15
N THR A 715 35.67 62.42 -6.74
CA THR A 715 36.34 62.99 -7.92
C THR A 715 35.83 62.32 -9.20
N PHE A 716 35.37 63.12 -10.15
CA PHE A 716 35.06 62.73 -11.52
C PHE A 716 36.17 63.17 -12.46
N THR A 717 36.50 62.35 -13.44
CA THR A 717 37.51 62.62 -14.46
C THR A 717 36.90 62.66 -15.85
N ALA A 718 37.45 63.51 -16.70
CA ALA A 718 37.14 63.52 -18.12
C ALA A 718 38.36 63.94 -18.96
N THR A 719 38.48 63.41 -20.17
CA THR A 719 39.54 63.77 -21.10
C THR A 719 38.99 64.65 -22.22
N GLY A 720 39.52 65.87 -22.34
CA GLY A 720 39.32 66.71 -23.51
C GLY A 720 40.06 66.11 -24.71
N ALA A 721 39.35 65.54 -25.67
CA ALA A 721 39.93 64.94 -26.87
C ALA A 721 40.14 65.99 -27.98
N ALA A 722 41.23 65.82 -28.75
CA ALA A 722 41.45 66.53 -30.00
C ALA A 722 40.63 65.88 -31.14
N VAL A 723 40.25 66.64 -32.16
CA VAL A 723 39.46 66.14 -33.30
C VAL A 723 40.35 65.31 -34.25
N VAL A 724 39.93 64.09 -34.66
CA VAL A 724 40.65 63.20 -35.62
C VAL A 724 39.77 62.88 -36.84
N THR A 725 40.36 62.83 -38.06
CA THR A 725 39.69 62.52 -39.35
C THR A 725 40.16 61.16 -39.90
N SER A 726 39.24 60.33 -40.42
CA SER A 726 39.55 58.99 -40.98
C SER A 726 40.34 59.04 -42.30
N GLN A 727 41.15 58.01 -42.58
CA GLN A 727 41.89 57.79 -43.83
C GLN A 727 41.39 56.59 -44.65
N PHE A 728 40.43 55.81 -44.15
CA PHE A 728 39.90 54.63 -44.86
C PHE A 728 38.81 55.01 -45.87
N THR A 729 38.80 54.40 -47.06
CA THR A 729 37.83 54.67 -48.13
C THR A 729 37.10 53.43 -48.65
N ILE A 730 35.83 53.57 -49.00
CA ILE A 730 35.05 52.54 -49.68
C ILE A 730 34.58 53.07 -51.03
N ASP A 731 35.05 52.49 -52.12
CA ASP A 731 34.63 52.84 -53.47
C ASP A 731 33.43 51.98 -53.91
N VAL A 732 32.23 52.58 -53.97
CA VAL A 732 31.00 51.88 -54.35
C VAL A 732 30.72 52.07 -55.84
N VAL A 733 30.66 50.96 -56.59
CA VAL A 733 30.48 50.96 -58.05
C VAL A 733 29.21 50.21 -58.46
N TYR A 734 28.23 50.93 -59.00
CA TYR A 734 26.96 50.33 -59.43
C TYR A 734 27.04 49.72 -60.84
N LEU A 735 26.64 48.45 -60.96
CA LEU A 735 26.58 47.74 -62.24
C LEU A 735 25.33 48.08 -63.08
N ALA A 736 24.29 48.59 -62.41
CA ALA A 736 23.06 49.12 -63.00
C ALA A 736 22.62 50.39 -62.22
N GLY A 737 21.78 51.24 -62.81
CA GLY A 737 21.39 52.50 -62.18
C GLY A 737 20.57 52.32 -60.89
N ALA A 738 21.11 52.77 -59.75
CA ALA A 738 20.39 52.88 -58.48
C ALA A 738 19.64 54.22 -58.39
N THR A 739 18.51 54.27 -57.67
CA THR A 739 17.78 55.53 -57.41
C THR A 739 18.58 56.43 -56.47
N PRO A 740 18.33 57.76 -56.43
CA PRO A 740 19.02 58.65 -55.48
C PRO A 740 18.85 58.27 -54.01
N ALA A 741 17.69 57.71 -53.65
CA ALA A 741 17.43 57.24 -52.28
C ALA A 741 18.25 55.99 -51.95
N GLN A 742 18.41 55.07 -52.91
CA GLN A 742 19.28 53.90 -52.77
C GLN A 742 20.74 54.34 -52.65
N GLN A 743 21.20 55.23 -53.54
CA GLN A 743 22.56 55.77 -53.48
C GLN A 743 22.85 56.43 -52.14
N ALA A 744 21.93 57.25 -51.62
CA ALA A 744 22.07 57.86 -50.29
C ALA A 744 22.15 56.82 -49.15
N ALA A 745 21.44 55.69 -49.26
CA ALA A 745 21.52 54.62 -48.28
C ALA A 745 22.88 53.90 -48.32
N PHE A 746 23.42 53.65 -49.52
CA PHE A 746 24.79 53.13 -49.70
C PHE A 746 25.85 54.12 -49.22
N ASP A 747 25.71 55.41 -49.52
CA ASP A 747 26.62 56.47 -49.07
C ASP A 747 26.61 56.60 -47.54
N ALA A 748 25.43 56.45 -46.90
CA ALA A 748 25.33 56.47 -45.45
C ALA A 748 26.02 55.26 -44.80
N ALA A 749 25.82 54.05 -45.34
CA ALA A 749 26.50 52.85 -44.86
C ALA A 749 28.02 52.93 -45.08
N LYS A 750 28.44 53.42 -46.25
CA LYS A 750 29.83 53.73 -46.57
C LYS A 750 30.43 54.70 -45.54
N ALA A 751 29.82 55.87 -45.36
CA ALA A 751 30.32 56.89 -44.45
C ALA A 751 30.37 56.39 -43.00
N ARG A 752 29.42 55.52 -42.62
CA ARG A 752 29.42 54.86 -41.31
C ARG A 752 30.67 54.00 -41.14
N TRP A 753 30.96 53.10 -42.08
CA TRP A 753 32.16 52.26 -42.03
C TRP A 753 33.47 53.05 -42.15
N GLU A 754 33.54 54.07 -43.02
CA GLU A 754 34.70 54.97 -43.12
C GLU A 754 34.93 55.80 -41.85
N SER A 755 33.87 56.11 -41.08
CA SER A 755 34.03 56.78 -39.79
C SER A 755 34.57 55.87 -38.69
N ILE A 756 34.34 54.56 -38.81
CA ILE A 756 34.71 53.53 -37.84
C ILE A 756 36.11 53.00 -38.12
N ILE A 757 36.39 52.61 -39.36
CA ILE A 757 37.71 52.16 -39.78
C ILE A 757 38.51 53.42 -40.08
N THR A 758 39.55 53.67 -39.29
CA THR A 758 40.29 54.93 -39.35
C THR A 758 41.70 54.78 -39.93
N GLY A 759 42.24 53.56 -39.96
CA GLY A 759 43.53 53.29 -40.57
C GLY A 759 43.42 52.96 -42.06
N ASP A 760 44.34 53.54 -42.81
CA ASP A 760 44.59 53.30 -44.22
C ASP A 760 45.11 51.87 -44.49
N LEU A 761 44.56 51.18 -45.50
CA LEU A 761 45.07 49.94 -46.04
C LEU A 761 45.81 50.18 -47.34
N ALA A 762 46.91 49.46 -47.54
CA ALA A 762 47.70 49.59 -48.76
C ALA A 762 46.86 49.41 -50.05
N ASP A 763 46.94 50.41 -50.93
CA ASP A 763 46.40 50.40 -52.28
C ASP A 763 46.74 49.12 -53.05
N VAL A 764 45.76 48.61 -53.79
CA VAL A 764 45.95 47.48 -54.69
C VAL A 764 45.76 47.92 -56.13
N THR A 765 46.84 47.92 -56.92
CA THR A 765 46.74 48.06 -58.37
C THR A 765 46.45 46.71 -59.00
N VAL A 766 45.26 46.58 -59.62
CA VAL A 766 44.81 45.31 -60.24
C VAL A 766 45.61 45.04 -61.52
N PRO A 767 46.41 43.95 -61.59
CA PRO A 767 47.17 43.60 -62.78
C PRO A 767 46.28 43.16 -63.95
N PRO A 768 46.72 43.31 -65.21
CA PRO A 768 45.99 42.75 -66.35
C PRO A 768 46.09 41.21 -66.35
N PHE A 769 44.98 40.54 -66.10
CA PHE A 769 44.88 39.06 -66.12
C PHE A 769 44.46 38.53 -67.50
N SER A 770 44.80 37.26 -67.78
CA SER A 770 44.31 36.51 -68.95
C SER A 770 43.84 35.11 -68.51
N PRO A 771 42.53 34.80 -68.51
CA PRO A 771 41.42 35.69 -68.91
C PRO A 771 41.29 36.93 -67.99
N PRO A 772 40.69 38.05 -68.48
CA PRO A 772 40.53 39.28 -67.71
C PRO A 772 39.73 39.06 -66.41
N PHE A 773 40.12 39.75 -65.34
CA PHE A 773 39.34 39.78 -64.10
C PHE A 773 38.11 40.66 -64.29
N THR A 774 36.93 40.06 -64.18
CA THR A 774 35.64 40.75 -64.34
C THR A 774 34.72 40.49 -63.16
N THR A 775 33.69 41.31 -63.02
CA THR A 775 32.65 41.21 -61.96
C THR A 775 31.92 39.86 -61.97
N THR A 776 31.87 39.15 -63.09
CA THR A 776 31.36 37.76 -63.15
C THR A 776 32.20 36.78 -62.34
N ASP A 777 33.50 37.04 -62.18
CA ASP A 777 34.34 36.23 -61.29
C ASP A 777 34.02 36.47 -59.81
N CYS A 778 33.30 37.55 -59.52
CA CYS A 778 32.71 37.89 -58.23
C CYS A 778 31.23 37.51 -58.14
N GLY A 779 30.70 36.70 -59.05
CA GLY A 779 29.30 36.24 -59.00
C GLY A 779 28.25 37.26 -59.50
N ALA A 780 28.67 38.35 -60.15
CA ALA A 780 27.75 39.25 -60.83
C ALA A 780 27.14 38.60 -62.08
N SER A 781 25.89 38.91 -62.40
CA SER A 781 25.26 38.55 -63.68
C SER A 781 25.76 39.41 -64.85
N THR A 782 26.18 40.65 -64.56
CA THR A 782 26.75 41.60 -65.53
C THR A 782 28.28 41.53 -65.53
N SER A 783 28.90 41.38 -66.70
CA SER A 783 30.36 41.38 -66.84
C SER A 783 30.92 42.77 -67.09
N GLN A 784 31.68 43.29 -66.13
CA GLN A 784 32.48 44.50 -66.24
C GLN A 784 33.93 44.23 -65.83
N PRO A 785 34.95 44.79 -66.52
CA PRO A 785 36.34 44.65 -66.11
C PRO A 785 36.63 45.28 -64.74
N ILE A 786 37.30 44.52 -63.86
CA ILE A 786 37.82 45.02 -62.59
C ILE A 786 39.27 45.44 -62.84
N THR A 787 39.51 46.74 -62.87
CA THR A 787 40.81 47.32 -63.26
C THR A 787 41.12 48.57 -62.42
N GLY A 788 42.36 49.07 -62.55
CA GLY A 788 42.81 50.29 -61.89
C GLY A 788 43.36 50.07 -60.48
N THR A 789 43.61 51.16 -59.77
CA THR A 789 43.97 51.13 -58.35
C THR A 789 42.70 51.13 -57.52
N VAL A 790 42.70 50.27 -56.50
CA VAL A 790 41.71 50.25 -55.43
C VAL A 790 42.40 50.76 -54.18
N ASP A 791 42.03 51.96 -53.78
CA ASP A 791 42.28 52.49 -52.44
C ASP A 791 41.34 51.74 -51.48
N ASP A 792 41.88 51.17 -50.41
CA ASP A 792 41.19 50.36 -49.41
C ASP A 792 40.27 49.23 -49.90
N VAL A 793 39.01 49.51 -50.26
CA VAL A 793 38.04 48.50 -50.73
C VAL A 793 37.15 49.06 -51.82
N ARG A 794 37.02 48.32 -52.94
CA ARG A 794 36.01 48.56 -53.97
C ARG A 794 34.89 47.54 -53.90
N ILE A 795 33.66 48.03 -53.79
CA ILE A 795 32.46 47.20 -53.70
C ILE A 795 31.58 47.43 -54.91
N TYR A 796 31.36 46.36 -55.68
CA TYR A 796 30.43 46.40 -56.80
C TYR A 796 29.01 46.12 -56.31
N VAL A 797 28.04 46.93 -56.74
CA VAL A 797 26.63 46.76 -56.38
C VAL A 797 25.83 46.30 -57.60
N GLU A 798 25.19 45.15 -57.47
CA GLU A 798 24.28 44.61 -58.48
C GLU A 798 22.83 44.60 -57.95
N LEU A 799 21.97 45.41 -58.57
CA LEU A 799 20.54 45.38 -58.32
C LEU A 799 19.89 44.48 -59.37
N VAL A 800 19.49 43.28 -58.97
CA VAL A 800 19.02 42.22 -59.89
C VAL A 800 17.86 41.45 -59.25
N PRO A 801 16.88 40.93 -60.01
CA PRO A 801 15.91 39.98 -59.45
C PRO A 801 16.63 38.70 -59.00
N ILE A 802 16.37 38.24 -57.77
CA ILE A 802 17.01 37.03 -57.21
C ILE A 802 15.97 35.91 -57.07
N ASP A 803 14.98 36.08 -56.20
CA ASP A 803 13.97 35.05 -55.93
C ASP A 803 12.56 35.57 -55.62
N GLY A 804 12.34 36.89 -55.65
CA GLY A 804 11.04 37.51 -55.42
C GLY A 804 11.00 38.23 -54.07
N THR A 805 9.81 38.50 -53.53
CA THR A 805 9.69 39.28 -52.29
C THR A 805 9.95 38.42 -51.05
N GLY A 806 10.89 38.83 -50.20
CA GLY A 806 10.96 38.46 -48.79
C GLY A 806 11.83 37.27 -48.40
N ASN A 807 12.59 36.67 -49.33
CA ASN A 807 13.57 35.62 -49.04
C ASN A 807 15.00 36.22 -49.01
N VAL A 808 15.70 36.27 -50.15
CA VAL A 808 17.04 36.89 -50.24
C VAL A 808 16.89 38.39 -50.45
N LEU A 809 17.02 39.18 -49.36
CA LEU A 809 16.92 40.64 -49.44
C LEU A 809 18.18 41.28 -50.06
N GLY A 810 19.33 40.74 -49.66
CA GLY A 810 20.67 41.15 -50.02
C GLY A 810 21.57 39.93 -49.92
N SER A 811 22.69 39.95 -50.64
CA SER A 811 23.78 39.01 -50.40
C SER A 811 25.12 39.61 -50.76
N ALA A 812 26.13 39.37 -49.94
CA ALA A 812 27.42 40.01 -50.09
C ALA A 812 28.59 39.14 -49.67
N GLY A 813 29.77 39.48 -50.20
CA GLY A 813 30.99 38.81 -49.83
C GLY A 813 32.23 39.37 -50.52
N PRO A 814 33.42 39.07 -49.98
CA PRO A 814 34.68 39.42 -50.60
C PRO A 814 34.91 38.52 -51.82
N CYS A 815 35.40 39.12 -52.90
CA CYS A 815 35.70 38.42 -54.14
C CYS A 815 37.20 38.17 -54.31
N ASP A 816 38.03 39.14 -53.91
CA ASP A 816 39.48 39.04 -54.04
C ASP A 816 40.17 39.69 -52.82
N LEU A 817 41.22 39.03 -52.34
CA LEU A 817 41.93 39.38 -51.11
C LEU A 817 43.34 39.86 -51.40
N ARG A 818 43.86 40.79 -50.59
CA ARG A 818 45.24 41.27 -50.71
C ARG A 818 46.23 40.12 -50.59
N SER A 819 47.12 39.97 -51.56
CA SER A 819 48.05 38.82 -51.61
C SER A 819 49.18 38.89 -50.56
N SER A 820 49.37 40.05 -49.93
CA SER A 820 50.37 40.30 -48.87
C SER A 820 49.88 41.36 -47.88
N GLY A 821 50.60 41.60 -46.79
CA GLY A 821 50.18 42.53 -45.74
C GLY A 821 49.04 41.98 -44.88
N THR A 822 47.99 42.78 -44.67
CA THR A 822 46.82 42.43 -43.85
C THR A 822 46.00 41.27 -44.41
N ARG A 823 46.12 40.97 -45.71
CA ARG A 823 45.35 39.94 -46.44
C ARG A 823 43.83 40.16 -46.42
N LEU A 824 43.41 41.39 -46.09
CA LEU A 824 42.02 41.81 -46.06
C LEU A 824 41.45 41.99 -47.48
N PRO A 825 40.12 41.97 -47.63
CA PRO A 825 39.44 42.22 -48.90
C PRO A 825 39.86 43.54 -49.52
N TYR A 826 40.03 43.56 -50.84
CA TYR A 826 40.14 44.83 -51.60
C TYR A 826 39.09 44.92 -52.70
N VAL A 827 38.49 43.80 -53.12
CA VAL A 827 37.32 43.80 -54.01
C VAL A 827 36.25 42.87 -53.45
N GLY A 828 35.01 43.35 -53.44
CA GLY A 828 33.84 42.52 -53.15
C GLY A 828 32.61 42.96 -53.93
N ILE A 829 31.52 42.27 -53.67
CA ILE A 829 30.23 42.53 -54.30
C ILE A 829 29.12 42.53 -53.26
N MET A 830 28.11 43.35 -53.49
CA MET A 830 26.80 43.24 -52.85
C MET A 830 25.72 43.13 -53.93
N LYS A 831 24.80 42.18 -53.75
CA LYS A 831 23.67 41.94 -54.65
C LYS A 831 22.38 42.16 -53.87
N PHE A 832 21.42 42.90 -54.42
CA PHE A 832 20.13 43.16 -53.76
C PHE A 832 18.98 42.77 -54.67
N ASP A 833 17.98 42.08 -54.12
CA ASP A 833 16.78 41.73 -54.87
C ASP A 833 15.95 42.99 -55.14
N THR A 834 15.85 43.34 -56.43
CA THR A 834 15.02 44.45 -56.89
C THR A 834 13.55 44.35 -56.49
N ALA A 835 13.04 43.15 -56.18
CA ALA A 835 11.68 42.93 -55.68
C ALA A 835 11.46 43.44 -54.24
N ASP A 836 12.53 43.58 -53.45
CA ASP A 836 12.46 43.97 -52.04
C ASP A 836 12.88 45.43 -51.76
N LEU A 837 13.67 46.04 -52.65
CA LEU A 837 14.23 47.38 -52.47
C LEU A 837 13.19 48.45 -52.09
N ALA A 838 12.05 48.51 -52.78
CA ALA A 838 11.01 49.50 -52.49
C ALA A 838 10.39 49.32 -51.10
N THR A 839 10.25 48.08 -50.65
CA THR A 839 9.71 47.75 -49.32
C THR A 839 10.74 48.06 -48.23
N LEU A 840 12.02 47.79 -48.48
CA LEU A 840 13.10 48.12 -47.56
C LEU A 840 13.27 49.64 -47.38
N GLU A 841 13.14 50.40 -48.47
CA GLU A 841 13.15 51.87 -48.46
C GLU A 841 11.98 52.44 -47.66
N ALA A 842 10.75 52.02 -47.97
CA ALA A 842 9.55 52.54 -47.33
C ALA A 842 9.52 52.27 -45.82
N ASN A 843 10.13 51.15 -45.38
CA ASN A 843 10.22 50.77 -43.98
C ASN A 843 11.47 51.31 -43.27
N GLY A 844 12.32 52.09 -43.96
CA GLY A 844 13.54 52.66 -43.39
C GLY A 844 14.56 51.60 -42.96
N ARG A 845 14.59 50.44 -43.64
CA ARG A 845 15.48 49.31 -43.35
C ARG A 845 16.62 49.17 -44.36
N LEU A 846 16.51 49.78 -45.54
CA LEU A 846 17.49 49.62 -46.61
C LEU A 846 18.92 49.97 -46.18
N ALA A 847 19.12 51.08 -45.46
CA ALA A 847 20.46 51.50 -45.03
C ALA A 847 21.10 50.51 -44.05
N ASP A 848 20.32 49.89 -43.17
CA ASP A 848 20.85 48.91 -42.20
C ASP A 848 21.16 47.57 -42.85
N VAL A 849 20.33 47.12 -43.80
CA VAL A 849 20.66 45.94 -44.62
C VAL A 849 21.94 46.23 -45.41
N ILE A 850 22.10 47.41 -46.02
CA ILE A 850 23.35 47.73 -46.72
C ILE A 850 24.54 47.78 -45.76
N LEU A 851 24.38 48.39 -44.57
CA LEU A 851 25.44 48.43 -43.56
C LEU A 851 25.89 47.02 -43.16
N HIS A 852 24.92 46.12 -43.01
CA HIS A 852 25.12 44.70 -42.72
C HIS A 852 25.87 43.98 -43.86
N GLU A 853 25.34 44.03 -45.08
CA GLU A 853 25.95 43.38 -46.25
C GLU A 853 27.37 43.89 -46.54
N MET A 854 27.61 45.18 -46.31
CA MET A 854 28.92 45.79 -46.48
C MET A 854 29.95 45.21 -45.50
N ALA A 855 29.53 44.81 -44.30
CA ALA A 855 30.41 44.14 -43.33
C ALA A 855 30.90 42.78 -43.84
N HIS A 856 30.04 42.01 -44.54
CA HIS A 856 30.45 40.76 -45.15
C HIS A 856 31.52 40.97 -46.22
N VAL A 857 31.41 42.03 -47.04
CA VAL A 857 32.47 42.39 -47.99
C VAL A 857 33.78 42.71 -47.28
N LEU A 858 33.73 43.36 -46.12
CA LEU A 858 34.90 43.66 -45.29
C LEU A 858 35.50 42.41 -44.62
N GLY A 859 34.80 41.27 -44.65
CA GLY A 859 35.27 39.96 -44.21
C GLY A 859 34.56 39.44 -42.95
N TYR A 860 33.60 40.18 -42.39
CA TYR A 860 32.78 39.73 -41.27
C TYR A 860 32.02 38.45 -41.64
N GLY A 861 32.03 37.44 -40.77
CA GLY A 861 31.35 36.15 -41.01
C GLY A 861 32.00 35.26 -42.07
N VAL A 862 32.80 35.83 -42.99
CA VAL A 862 33.42 35.11 -44.12
C VAL A 862 34.87 34.74 -43.84
N LEU A 863 35.66 35.61 -43.20
CA LEU A 863 37.09 35.40 -42.91
C LEU A 863 37.35 34.93 -41.48
N TRP A 864 36.37 34.30 -40.84
CA TRP A 864 36.51 33.78 -39.48
C TRP A 864 37.17 32.40 -39.43
N GLU A 865 37.13 31.63 -40.52
CA GLU A 865 37.75 30.32 -40.63
C GLU A 865 39.05 30.38 -41.46
N PRO A 866 40.02 29.49 -41.20
CA PRO A 866 41.30 29.51 -41.90
C PRO A 866 41.12 29.07 -43.36
N ILE A 867 41.75 29.83 -44.27
CA ILE A 867 41.87 29.44 -45.68
C ILE A 867 43.23 28.75 -45.84
N PRO A 868 43.28 27.43 -46.12
CA PRO A 868 44.53 26.67 -46.14
C PRO A 868 45.61 27.32 -47.02
N GLY A 869 46.76 27.61 -46.40
CA GLY A 869 47.90 28.22 -47.07
C GLY A 869 47.76 29.72 -47.41
N PHE A 870 46.77 30.43 -46.86
CA PHE A 870 46.59 31.87 -47.11
C PHE A 870 46.11 32.67 -45.91
N TRP A 871 44.96 32.34 -45.35
CA TRP A 871 44.42 33.00 -44.15
C TRP A 871 44.65 32.07 -42.96
N PRO A 872 45.63 32.36 -42.08
CA PRO A 872 46.03 31.43 -41.03
C PRO A 872 45.14 31.54 -39.79
N SER A 873 44.41 32.64 -39.63
CA SER A 873 43.62 32.92 -38.43
C SER A 873 42.37 32.03 -38.41
N ASN A 874 42.13 31.38 -37.27
CA ASN A 874 40.89 30.70 -36.99
C ASN A 874 40.23 31.39 -35.80
N PHE A 875 39.22 32.20 -36.09
CA PHE A 875 38.42 32.87 -35.09
C PHE A 875 37.13 32.11 -34.79
N LEU A 876 36.66 31.23 -35.67
CA LEU A 876 35.47 30.41 -35.44
C LEU A 876 35.81 29.01 -34.90
N THR A 877 35.14 28.60 -33.84
CA THR A 877 35.25 27.25 -33.26
C THR A 877 33.86 26.65 -33.11
N GLY A 878 33.74 25.32 -33.06
CA GLY A 878 32.44 24.66 -32.83
C GLY A 878 31.46 24.71 -34.01
N SER A 879 31.93 25.06 -35.22
CA SER A 879 31.14 25.02 -36.46
C SER A 879 30.65 23.60 -36.81
N CYS A 880 29.73 23.50 -37.77
CA CYS A 880 29.10 22.22 -38.15
C CYS A 880 30.13 21.07 -38.38
N PRO A 881 29.93 19.84 -37.86
CA PRO A 881 28.70 19.31 -37.23
C PRO A 881 28.64 19.43 -35.70
N LEU A 882 29.53 20.21 -35.06
CA LEU A 882 29.58 20.31 -33.60
C LEU A 882 28.42 21.14 -33.01
N ASN A 883 27.76 21.97 -33.83
CA ASN A 883 26.56 22.76 -33.49
C ASN A 883 26.71 23.63 -32.22
N THR A 884 27.90 24.20 -31.99
CA THR A 884 28.16 25.16 -30.91
C THR A 884 29.13 26.26 -31.39
N PRO A 885 28.80 26.96 -32.50
CA PRO A 885 29.70 27.93 -33.09
C PRO A 885 29.99 29.10 -32.14
N ALA A 886 31.26 29.47 -32.04
CA ALA A 886 31.72 30.53 -31.16
C ALA A 886 32.95 31.25 -31.73
N PHE A 887 32.91 32.59 -31.70
CA PHE A 887 33.98 33.46 -32.18
C PHE A 887 34.97 33.81 -31.07
N THR A 888 36.27 33.76 -31.36
CA THR A 888 37.35 33.76 -30.36
C THR A 888 38.34 34.92 -30.51
N GLY A 889 37.99 35.94 -31.31
CA GLY A 889 38.80 37.16 -31.44
C GLY A 889 38.90 37.94 -30.12
N ALA A 890 40.11 38.34 -29.74
CA ALA A 890 40.41 38.86 -28.42
C ALA A 890 39.75 40.23 -28.16
N GLY A 891 39.71 41.11 -29.17
CA GLY A 891 39.06 42.41 -29.08
C GLY A 891 37.55 42.27 -28.92
N SER A 892 36.94 41.40 -29.73
CA SER A 892 35.50 41.16 -29.71
C SER A 892 35.06 40.48 -28.39
N VAL A 893 35.82 39.50 -27.89
CA VAL A 893 35.58 38.88 -26.58
C VAL A 893 35.72 39.90 -25.44
N ALA A 894 36.70 40.79 -25.49
CA ALA A 894 36.86 41.86 -24.48
C ALA A 894 35.67 42.83 -24.48
N ALA A 895 35.14 43.20 -25.66
CA ALA A 895 33.94 44.02 -25.75
C ALA A 895 32.70 43.27 -25.25
N TYR A 896 32.53 42.01 -25.64
CA TYR A 896 31.39 41.18 -25.21
C TYR A 896 31.36 40.96 -23.68
N THR A 897 32.51 40.69 -23.07
CA THR A 897 32.61 40.54 -21.61
C THR A 897 32.29 41.80 -20.82
N GLY A 898 32.38 42.98 -21.47
CA GLY A 898 31.96 44.27 -20.91
C GLY A 898 30.45 44.50 -20.95
N LEU A 899 29.67 43.69 -21.66
CA LEU A 899 28.21 43.78 -21.72
C LEU A 899 27.57 43.06 -20.52
N ASN A 900 26.42 43.56 -20.06
CA ASN A 900 25.68 42.99 -18.94
C ASN A 900 25.13 41.59 -19.29
N GLY A 901 25.84 40.55 -18.86
CA GLY A 901 25.54 39.14 -19.17
C GLY A 901 26.68 38.40 -19.86
N GLY A 902 27.71 39.10 -20.35
CA GLY A 902 28.90 38.51 -20.97
C GLY A 902 30.05 38.19 -20.01
N GLY A 903 29.89 38.49 -18.71
CA GLY A 903 30.95 38.36 -17.71
C GLY A 903 31.53 36.94 -17.62
N GLY A 904 32.85 36.82 -17.87
CA GLY A 904 33.57 35.55 -17.82
C GLY A 904 33.52 34.71 -19.11
N ALA A 905 32.90 35.22 -20.18
CA ALA A 905 32.90 34.54 -21.48
C ALA A 905 34.32 34.49 -22.10
N THR A 906 34.65 33.36 -22.70
CA THR A 906 35.92 33.15 -23.43
C THR A 906 35.76 33.23 -24.95
N SER A 907 34.54 33.46 -25.42
CA SER A 907 34.15 33.53 -26.83
C SER A 907 32.85 34.31 -26.97
N VAL A 908 32.60 34.86 -28.17
CA VAL A 908 31.33 35.48 -28.54
C VAL A 908 30.43 34.42 -29.19
N PRO A 909 29.17 34.26 -28.74
CA PRO A 909 28.25 33.29 -29.34
C PRO A 909 27.94 33.62 -30.80
N VAL A 910 28.01 32.60 -31.66
CA VAL A 910 27.72 32.68 -33.10
C VAL A 910 26.46 31.89 -33.38
N GLU A 911 25.72 32.29 -34.41
CA GLU A 911 24.43 31.69 -34.76
C GLU A 911 24.55 30.22 -35.15
N ASP A 912 23.78 29.37 -34.47
CA ASP A 912 23.80 27.92 -34.60
C ASP A 912 22.55 27.35 -35.29
N SER A 913 21.53 28.16 -35.49
CA SER A 913 20.28 27.79 -36.15
C SER A 913 20.45 27.71 -37.67
N GLY A 914 20.00 26.59 -38.25
CA GLY A 914 20.17 26.30 -39.67
C GLY A 914 20.54 24.85 -39.99
N THR A 915 20.38 24.42 -41.24
CA THR A 915 20.64 23.00 -41.62
C THR A 915 22.12 22.72 -41.90
N CYS A 916 22.67 21.70 -41.24
CA CYS A 916 24.10 21.31 -41.29
C CYS A 916 24.54 20.58 -42.59
N ASN A 917 23.75 20.61 -43.66
CA ASN A 917 23.92 19.69 -44.79
C ASN A 917 24.25 20.40 -46.12
N GLY A 918 25.38 21.12 -46.18
CA GLY A 918 26.09 21.51 -47.41
C GLY A 918 25.25 22.02 -48.60
N SER A 919 24.06 22.56 -48.33
CA SER A 919 23.06 22.98 -49.31
C SER A 919 22.71 24.43 -48.98
N SER A 920 23.63 25.36 -49.23
CA SER A 920 23.44 26.80 -49.47
C SER A 920 22.04 27.41 -49.18
N GLY A 921 21.55 27.35 -47.94
CA GLY A 921 20.11 27.46 -47.68
C GLY A 921 19.64 28.53 -46.70
N ASP A 922 20.49 29.00 -45.78
CA ASP A 922 20.09 30.05 -44.83
C ASP A 922 21.06 31.23 -44.72
N GLY A 923 22.37 31.07 -44.93
CA GLY A 923 23.37 32.17 -44.89
C GLY A 923 23.68 32.69 -43.48
N THR A 924 22.74 32.49 -42.56
CA THR A 924 22.75 32.96 -41.20
C THR A 924 23.74 32.21 -40.29
N ARG A 925 23.79 30.88 -40.40
CA ARG A 925 24.58 30.02 -39.52
C ARG A 925 26.09 30.21 -39.67
N ASP A 926 26.84 30.09 -38.57
CA ASP A 926 28.32 30.12 -38.53
C ASP A 926 28.95 31.44 -39.05
N SER A 927 28.14 32.49 -39.28
CA SER A 927 28.56 33.74 -39.94
C SER A 927 28.00 35.01 -39.27
N HIS A 928 27.09 34.87 -38.32
CA HIS A 928 26.42 35.96 -37.61
C HIS A 928 26.52 35.79 -36.11
N TRP A 929 26.28 36.88 -35.38
CA TRP A 929 26.04 36.76 -33.94
C TRP A 929 24.76 35.99 -33.66
N GLU A 930 24.77 35.23 -32.56
CA GLU A 930 23.61 34.45 -32.13
C GLU A 930 22.43 35.38 -31.84
N GLU A 931 21.33 35.25 -32.60
CA GLU A 931 20.16 36.11 -32.52
C GLU A 931 19.53 36.07 -31.12
N SER A 932 19.58 34.91 -30.46
CA SER A 932 19.06 34.72 -29.11
C SER A 932 19.77 35.62 -28.07
N VAL A 933 21.02 35.98 -28.34
CA VAL A 933 21.89 36.77 -27.46
C VAL A 933 21.94 38.23 -27.89
N PHE A 934 22.12 38.49 -29.19
CA PHE A 934 22.36 39.85 -29.72
C PHE A 934 21.09 40.56 -30.21
N GLN A 935 20.03 39.82 -30.52
CA GLN A 935 18.68 40.31 -30.82
C GLN A 935 18.65 41.42 -31.90
N SER A 936 18.53 42.69 -31.50
CA SER A 936 18.39 43.81 -32.44
C SER A 936 19.71 44.35 -32.99
N GLU A 937 20.86 43.79 -32.59
CA GLU A 937 22.16 44.18 -33.14
C GLU A 937 22.20 43.92 -34.65
N VAL A 938 22.83 44.84 -35.40
CA VAL A 938 22.68 44.84 -36.87
C VAL A 938 23.34 43.64 -37.57
N MET A 939 24.30 42.94 -36.94
CA MET A 939 25.05 41.81 -37.49
C MET A 939 24.60 40.44 -36.98
N THR A 940 23.35 40.33 -36.52
CA THR A 940 22.65 39.04 -36.47
C THR A 940 22.08 38.71 -37.85
N GLY A 941 21.70 37.45 -38.10
CA GLY A 941 21.08 37.06 -39.38
C GLY A 941 19.63 37.56 -39.56
N PHE A 942 19.20 38.53 -38.76
CA PHE A 942 17.83 39.04 -38.74
C PHE A 942 17.82 40.56 -38.60
N ILE A 943 17.01 41.23 -39.41
CA ILE A 943 16.73 42.66 -39.22
C ILE A 943 15.51 42.80 -38.31
N SER A 944 15.78 43.07 -37.04
CA SER A 944 14.78 43.17 -35.98
C SER A 944 14.80 44.54 -35.28
N GLY A 945 13.70 44.91 -34.61
CA GLY A 945 13.60 46.16 -33.84
C GLY A 945 13.47 47.46 -34.67
N THR A 946 13.35 48.61 -33.99
CA THR A 946 13.35 49.95 -34.62
C THR A 946 14.68 50.70 -34.47
N VAL A 947 15.56 50.25 -33.57
CA VAL A 947 16.95 50.70 -33.43
C VAL A 947 17.82 49.48 -33.61
N ARG A 948 18.80 49.56 -34.52
CA ARG A 948 19.68 48.45 -34.91
C ARG A 948 21.13 48.86 -34.69
N PRO A 949 21.62 48.80 -33.44
CA PRO A 949 22.93 49.32 -33.12
C PRO A 949 24.03 48.48 -33.78
N LEU A 950 25.07 49.15 -34.27
CA LEU A 950 26.34 48.52 -34.62
C LEU A 950 27.24 48.52 -33.37
N SER A 951 27.34 47.36 -32.73
CA SER A 951 27.93 47.22 -31.40
C SER A 951 29.46 47.35 -31.39
N ALA A 952 30.02 47.68 -30.23
CA ALA A 952 31.47 47.63 -30.01
C ALA A 952 32.02 46.21 -30.25
N THR A 953 31.25 45.17 -29.94
CA THR A 953 31.60 43.76 -30.19
C THR A 953 31.80 43.48 -31.68
N THR A 954 30.93 44.03 -32.52
CA THR A 954 31.03 43.94 -33.99
C THR A 954 32.19 44.76 -34.53
N ILE A 955 32.36 46.01 -34.08
CA ILE A 955 33.49 46.84 -34.54
C ILE A 955 34.84 46.18 -34.17
N ARG A 956 34.93 45.59 -32.99
CA ARG A 956 36.12 44.86 -32.54
C ARG A 956 36.34 43.55 -33.30
N SER A 957 35.31 42.88 -33.82
CA SER A 957 35.54 41.67 -34.63
C SER A 957 36.17 42.01 -35.98
N ILE A 958 35.87 43.18 -36.54
CA ILE A 958 36.57 43.73 -37.70
C ILE A 958 38.02 44.11 -37.34
N GLU A 959 38.26 44.68 -36.15
CA GLU A 959 39.62 44.91 -35.64
C GLU A 959 40.43 43.61 -35.51
N ASP A 960 39.80 42.53 -35.02
CA ASP A 960 40.42 41.21 -34.89
C ASP A 960 40.84 40.62 -36.25
N LEU A 961 40.16 40.98 -37.35
CA LEU A 961 40.61 40.65 -38.71
C LEU A 961 41.86 41.44 -39.14
N GLY A 962 42.16 42.57 -38.49
CA GLY A 962 43.35 43.38 -38.72
C GLY A 962 43.10 44.80 -39.24
N TYR A 963 41.86 45.30 -39.22
CA TYR A 963 41.57 46.71 -39.49
C TYR A 963 41.90 47.58 -38.27
N VAL A 964 42.24 48.85 -38.49
CA VAL A 964 42.40 49.83 -37.41
C VAL A 964 41.11 50.62 -37.26
N VAL A 965 40.49 50.57 -36.07
CA VAL A 965 39.15 51.10 -35.83
C VAL A 965 39.10 52.12 -34.68
N ASP A 966 38.15 53.04 -34.76
CA ASP A 966 37.73 53.91 -33.66
C ASP A 966 36.46 53.33 -33.00
N VAL A 967 36.67 52.59 -31.91
CA VAL A 967 35.59 51.91 -31.17
C VAL A 967 34.68 52.90 -30.46
N SER A 968 35.09 54.17 -30.26
CA SER A 968 34.20 55.20 -29.70
C SER A 968 33.01 55.52 -30.62
N LYS A 969 33.07 55.09 -31.88
CA LYS A 969 31.99 55.21 -32.85
C LYS A 969 30.94 54.10 -32.72
N ALA A 970 31.14 53.10 -31.86
CA ALA A 970 30.14 52.08 -31.58
C ALA A 970 28.82 52.70 -31.11
N ASP A 971 27.72 52.15 -31.56
CA ASP A 971 26.42 52.51 -31.01
C ASP A 971 26.28 51.92 -29.60
N PRO A 972 25.65 52.63 -28.64
CA PRO A 972 25.36 52.07 -27.33
C PRO A 972 24.55 50.79 -27.46
N PHE A 973 25.12 49.68 -27.00
CA PHE A 973 24.51 48.35 -27.05
C PHE A 973 24.86 47.56 -25.80
N ASP A 974 23.88 46.88 -25.20
CA ASP A 974 24.04 46.05 -24.02
C ASP A 974 22.95 44.96 -23.97
N ILE A 975 23.36 43.69 -23.80
CA ILE A 975 22.48 42.51 -23.91
C ILE A 975 21.49 42.35 -22.74
N GLY A 976 21.69 43.07 -21.62
CA GLY A 976 20.87 42.95 -20.40
C GLY A 976 19.95 44.16 -20.12
N THR A 977 20.29 45.34 -20.62
CA THR A 977 19.60 46.61 -20.31
C THR A 977 18.85 47.24 -21.48
N GLN A 978 18.93 46.67 -22.68
CA GLN A 978 18.09 47.02 -23.83
C GLN A 978 16.94 46.02 -24.12
N PRO A 979 16.10 45.58 -23.15
CA PRO A 979 14.96 44.69 -23.43
C PRO A 979 13.73 45.40 -24.03
N THR A 980 13.79 46.72 -24.28
CA THR A 980 12.70 47.50 -24.90
C THR A 980 12.96 47.89 -26.35
N LEU A 981 13.27 46.89 -27.18
CA LEU A 981 12.60 46.75 -28.47
C LEU A 981 11.90 45.40 -28.46
N VAL A 982 10.82 45.34 -27.68
CA VAL A 982 9.85 44.24 -27.55
C VAL A 982 9.25 43.90 -28.92
N ARG A 983 10.01 43.25 -29.82
CA ARG A 983 9.60 42.66 -31.10
C ARG A 983 8.25 43.17 -31.68
N PRO A 984 8.01 44.48 -31.92
CA PRO A 984 6.76 44.92 -32.50
C PRO A 984 7.06 45.23 -33.95
N GLY A 985 7.02 44.19 -34.77
CA GLY A 985 7.25 44.31 -36.20
C GLY A 985 7.69 42.97 -36.80
N PRO A 986 7.50 42.77 -38.10
CA PRO A 986 7.96 41.57 -38.78
C PRO A 986 9.49 41.51 -38.67
N VAL A 987 9.97 40.45 -38.00
CA VAL A 987 11.36 39.99 -38.10
C VAL A 987 11.54 39.50 -39.52
N VAL A 988 12.54 40.03 -40.21
CA VAL A 988 12.88 39.58 -41.55
C VAL A 988 14.22 38.87 -41.43
N GLN A 989 14.21 37.57 -41.77
CA GLN A 989 15.40 36.77 -41.86
C GLN A 989 16.18 37.18 -43.11
N LEU A 990 17.48 37.37 -42.98
CA LEU A 990 18.38 37.62 -44.10
C LEU A 990 18.78 36.27 -44.70
N GLN A 991 17.87 35.63 -45.44
CA GLN A 991 18.14 34.31 -46.00
C GLN A 991 19.18 34.43 -47.12
N GLY A 992 20.27 33.65 -47.04
CA GLY A 992 21.27 33.57 -48.10
C GLY A 992 22.09 34.86 -48.31
N ASP A 993 22.21 35.67 -47.27
CA ASP A 993 22.92 36.96 -47.21
C ASP A 993 24.44 36.84 -47.33
N VAL A 994 25.04 35.76 -46.86
CA VAL A 994 26.45 35.49 -47.14
C VAL A 994 26.62 34.85 -48.52
N LEU A 995 27.18 35.60 -49.47
CA LEU A 995 27.36 35.13 -50.84
C LEU A 995 28.53 34.13 -50.94
N ALA A 996 28.22 32.86 -51.18
CA ALA A 996 29.19 31.78 -51.36
C ALA A 996 29.95 31.89 -52.70
N LEU A 997 30.95 32.78 -52.74
CA LEU A 997 31.82 32.99 -53.90
C LEU A 997 33.09 32.15 -53.83
N PRO A 998 33.69 31.77 -54.98
CA PRO A 998 35.11 31.45 -54.99
C PRO A 998 35.88 32.70 -54.57
N VAL A 999 36.58 32.65 -53.43
CA VAL A 999 37.46 33.74 -53.04
C VAL A 999 38.77 33.59 -53.81
N TRP A 1000 39.07 34.62 -54.60
CA TRP A 1000 40.24 34.65 -55.46
C TRP A 1000 41.41 35.36 -54.80
N ARG A 1001 42.60 35.04 -55.28
CA ARG A 1001 43.81 35.81 -55.00
C ARG A 1001 44.81 35.70 -56.13
N VAL A 1002 45.76 36.64 -56.15
CA VAL A 1002 46.98 36.50 -56.94
C VAL A 1002 47.97 35.63 -56.18
N ASP A 1003 48.38 34.52 -56.78
CA ASP A 1003 49.45 33.68 -56.24
C ASP A 1003 50.78 34.47 -56.30
N PRO A 1004 51.45 34.72 -55.16
CA PRO A 1004 52.63 35.58 -55.11
C PRO A 1004 53.85 34.98 -55.82
N VAL A 1005 53.84 33.68 -56.12
CA VAL A 1005 54.94 32.97 -56.79
C VAL A 1005 54.72 32.91 -58.31
N THR A 1006 53.48 32.67 -58.75
CA THR A 1006 53.16 32.49 -60.18
C THR A 1006 52.56 33.73 -60.85
N GLY A 1007 52.12 34.73 -60.07
CA GLY A 1007 51.43 35.92 -60.56
C GLY A 1007 50.05 35.63 -61.16
N ARG A 1008 49.57 34.38 -61.08
CA ARG A 1008 48.29 33.95 -61.62
C ARG A 1008 47.19 34.03 -60.57
N ARG A 1009 45.98 34.37 -61.02
CA ARG A 1009 44.78 34.36 -60.18
C ARG A 1009 44.35 32.91 -59.94
N LYS A 1010 44.16 32.54 -58.67
CA LYS A 1010 43.79 31.17 -58.25
C LYS A 1010 42.60 31.24 -57.30
N SER A 1011 41.53 30.47 -57.60
CA SER A 1011 40.44 30.24 -56.66
C SER A 1011 40.88 29.17 -55.67
N GLN A 1012 40.61 29.38 -54.38
CA GLN A 1012 41.04 28.42 -53.36
C GLN A 1012 39.98 27.96 -52.39
N TYR A 1013 38.81 28.61 -52.35
CA TYR A 1013 37.79 28.23 -51.39
C TYR A 1013 36.43 28.80 -51.80
N SER A 1014 35.41 27.95 -51.79
CA SER A 1014 34.00 28.33 -51.67
C SER A 1014 33.52 27.67 -50.39
N ARG A 1015 33.07 28.44 -49.39
CA ARG A 1015 32.35 27.88 -48.24
C ARG A 1015 31.04 27.28 -48.79
N PRO A 1016 30.63 26.05 -48.40
CA PRO A 1016 29.39 25.44 -48.90
C PRO A 1016 28.12 26.17 -48.47
#